data_AF-A0AAV2NVM7-F1
#
_entry.id   AF-A0AAV2NVM7-F1
#
_cell.length_a   1.000
_cell.length_b   1.000
_cell.length_c   1.000
_cell.angle_alpha   90.00
_cell.angle_beta   90.00
_cell.angle_gamma   90.00
#
_symmetry.space_group_name_H-M   'P 1'
#
loop_
_entity.id
_entity.type
_entity.pdbx_description
1 polymer ?
#
loop_
_entity_poly.entity_id
_entity_poly.type
_entity_poly.pdbx_seq_one_letter_code
_entity_poly.pdbx_strand_id
1 'polypeptide(L)'
;MPDITINDIIVSFPFKPYSVQEEYMRKVIECLQNGQHGVLESPTGTGKTLCLLCSSLSWLLTKKAQLQAQVLAGAVEKKDFGGHFFKYLINGLEKASGVPDNVQNFGWAMPKIIYASRTHSQLSQAMHELKKTSYKHVATAVLGSRDQLCIHPEVSKEASAFNKIHMCHSKVKSRTCFYFNNVEARKDDPVFKQEVLDIEDLVKVGQKHKCCPYFLAKEFKQNADIVFMPYNYLLDPKTRKSQGIDLQNTVVLLDEAHNVEKVCEEAASLQISSTDIAICIDEVTAVMKDMAKDADLQNDFLSENNVQKDFTAEDLYILKAMFLELEKAVDSIELKNRNEGDTFPGGFIFELLEKVELTHGKEQIVIDKLEKVILYLTTTSTSPFARKGNALQKFSDLLKTAFNSGGSIVRHKEKVKRCYKVYIQMEEQKKNYKSDVWETKKTTKTDGKLISYWCFSPGFGMEQMVEQGIRSVILTSGTLSPMKPFISELGIPIAVQLENPHIVTKQQVCVGVLSQGPDNHPLNSSYNTRNDPKYIASLGRTVYNFSCIVPHGLLIFFPSYPIMKKCRDDWQNMGLWTQIAERKPIYVEPTSKDGFVNVMNEYYQKIRDPSCKGAVFMAVCRGKVSEGLDFANANGRAVLIIGLPFPPLKDPRVMLKQRYLEEIRTTEKESLTGQEWYQLEASRAVNQAIGRIIRHKNDYGAVILCDCRFENPNFKKQLSAWLRPYIRKFTNFGMITKELRDFFRNAENTLPQPDIIRAQYGNEDISLPAVGATFETTLPLKQKAQNNLVTKETKNSFNLDMYLDESVKDKEKSVKPQSAINFSACKLKDNQSTCELARYVDEPTAKRRKINILPSRVDAYFSAPSTSSSTVLESNSVNITPNIKEANKDDKKTLGKQYLKDVKRVLSASDYKIFAAMIQSYTQNGDFDELLKTLSSLFPPTGQLQHLFVGFQSFLKKQHIETFENYIKNKMCS
;
A
#
# COMPACT_ATOMS: atom_id res chain seq x y z
N MET A 1 -0.73 5.25 -40.92
CA MET A 1 0.34 4.64 -40.11
C MET A 1 1.15 3.76 -41.04
N PRO A 2 2.49 3.77 -41.03
CA PRO A 2 3.29 2.87 -41.87
C PRO A 2 3.12 1.40 -41.46
N ASP A 3 3.02 0.53 -42.46
CA ASP A 3 3.01 -0.92 -42.31
C ASP A 3 4.41 -1.50 -42.51
N ILE A 4 4.82 -2.40 -41.62
CA ILE A 4 6.17 -2.96 -41.59
C ILE A 4 6.08 -4.45 -41.36
N THR A 5 6.71 -5.23 -42.24
CA THR A 5 6.73 -6.68 -42.12
C THR A 5 7.87 -7.12 -41.22
N ILE A 6 7.54 -7.81 -40.13
CA ILE A 6 8.50 -8.36 -39.16
C ILE A 6 8.15 -9.83 -38.94
N ASN A 7 9.06 -10.74 -39.30
CA ASN A 7 8.85 -12.20 -39.23
C ASN A 7 7.48 -12.62 -39.81
N ASP A 8 7.18 -12.17 -41.03
CA ASP A 8 5.93 -12.44 -41.75
C ASP A 8 4.63 -11.93 -41.09
N ILE A 9 4.75 -11.06 -40.09
CA ILE A 9 3.63 -10.32 -39.50
C ILE A 9 3.70 -8.86 -39.97
N ILE A 10 2.60 -8.37 -40.54
CA ILE A 10 2.47 -6.95 -40.89
C ILE A 10 2.08 -6.17 -39.64
N VAL A 11 2.96 -5.28 -39.21
CA VAL A 11 2.76 -4.39 -38.06
C VAL A 11 2.51 -2.98 -38.56
N SER A 12 1.28 -2.50 -38.43
CA SER A 12 0.96 -1.08 -38.53
C SER A 12 1.50 -0.36 -37.30
N PHE A 13 2.47 0.53 -37.48
CA PHE A 13 3.11 1.28 -36.39
C PHE A 13 2.80 2.78 -36.55
N PRO A 14 2.57 3.56 -35.46
CA PRO A 14 2.12 4.95 -35.60
C PRO A 14 3.05 5.89 -36.37
N PHE A 15 4.34 5.59 -36.42
CA PHE A 15 5.37 6.35 -37.13
C PHE A 15 6.42 5.39 -37.69
N LYS A 16 7.44 5.89 -38.40
CA LYS A 16 8.55 5.03 -38.86
C LYS A 16 9.40 4.61 -37.65
N PRO A 17 9.45 3.32 -37.29
CA PRO A 17 10.16 2.86 -36.10
C PRO A 17 11.68 3.04 -36.26
N TYR A 18 12.34 3.11 -35.12
CA TYR A 18 13.79 3.07 -35.04
C TYR A 18 14.30 1.62 -35.14
N SER A 19 15.57 1.44 -35.51
CA SER A 19 16.18 0.10 -35.57
C SER A 19 16.04 -0.69 -34.26
N VAL A 20 16.21 -0.02 -33.11
CA VAL A 20 16.03 -0.63 -31.79
C VAL A 20 14.57 -1.04 -31.51
N GLN A 21 13.59 -0.34 -32.11
CA GLN A 21 12.17 -0.67 -31.99
C GLN A 21 11.81 -1.85 -32.89
N GLU A 22 12.36 -1.91 -34.11
CA GLU A 22 12.22 -3.06 -34.99
C GLU A 22 12.80 -4.33 -34.37
N GLU A 23 13.99 -4.25 -33.75
CA GLU A 23 14.58 -5.36 -33.00
C GLU A 23 13.70 -5.82 -31.85
N TYR A 24 13.17 -4.86 -31.09
CA TYR A 24 12.25 -5.15 -30.00
C TYR A 24 11.00 -5.88 -30.48
N MET A 25 10.33 -5.36 -31.51
CA MET A 25 9.14 -5.97 -32.10
C MET A 25 9.44 -7.35 -32.67
N ARG A 26 10.61 -7.56 -33.28
CA ARG A 26 11.04 -8.88 -33.79
C ARG A 26 11.13 -9.91 -32.67
N LYS A 27 11.76 -9.56 -31.55
CA LYS A 27 11.89 -10.46 -30.39
C LYS A 27 10.55 -10.76 -29.72
N VAL A 28 9.64 -9.78 -29.66
CA VAL A 28 8.26 -10.04 -29.21
C VAL A 28 7.57 -11.03 -30.13
N ILE A 29 7.60 -10.80 -31.45
CA ILE A 29 6.96 -11.70 -32.43
C ILE A 29 7.58 -13.10 -32.40
N GLU A 30 8.90 -13.22 -32.23
CA GLU A 30 9.58 -14.51 -32.05
C GLU A 30 9.05 -15.29 -30.84
N CYS A 31 8.90 -14.64 -29.68
CA CYS A 31 8.28 -15.26 -28.50
C CYS A 31 6.87 -15.76 -28.82
N LEU A 32 6.09 -14.91 -29.49
CA LEU A 32 4.70 -15.17 -29.82
C LEU A 32 4.53 -16.17 -30.96
N GLN A 33 5.43 -16.33 -31.91
CA GLN A 33 5.30 -17.38 -32.92
C GLN A 33 5.65 -18.74 -32.33
N ASN A 34 6.71 -18.80 -31.53
CA ASN A 34 7.27 -20.04 -31.02
C ASN A 34 6.66 -20.52 -29.69
N GLY A 35 5.80 -19.72 -29.05
CA GLY A 35 5.24 -20.07 -27.74
C GLY A 35 6.32 -20.09 -26.65
N GLN A 36 7.26 -19.15 -26.72
CA GLN A 36 8.43 -19.08 -25.83
C GLN A 36 8.32 -17.90 -24.87
N HIS A 37 8.93 -18.03 -23.70
CA HIS A 37 9.04 -16.93 -22.75
C HIS A 37 10.25 -16.05 -23.08
N GLY A 38 10.11 -14.75 -22.85
CA GLY A 38 11.12 -13.75 -23.19
C GLY A 38 11.34 -12.70 -22.11
N VAL A 39 12.57 -12.23 -21.97
CA VAL A 39 12.93 -11.08 -21.14
C VAL A 39 13.58 -10.02 -22.02
N LEU A 40 12.97 -8.84 -22.09
CA LEU A 40 13.36 -7.77 -23.00
C LEU A 40 13.69 -6.50 -22.21
N GLU A 41 14.95 -6.14 -22.14
CA GLU A 41 15.38 -4.82 -21.66
C GLU A 41 15.45 -3.83 -22.81
N SER A 42 14.78 -2.69 -22.64
CA SER A 42 15.02 -1.53 -23.51
C SER A 42 14.95 -0.23 -22.71
N PRO A 43 15.89 0.71 -22.87
CA PRO A 43 15.94 1.93 -22.06
C PRO A 43 14.66 2.77 -22.08
N THR A 44 14.54 3.71 -21.15
CA THR A 44 13.40 4.66 -21.15
C THR A 44 13.43 5.52 -22.41
N GLY A 45 12.25 5.94 -22.90
CA GLY A 45 12.13 6.79 -24.09
C GLY A 45 12.33 6.12 -25.44
N THR A 46 12.53 4.80 -25.51
CA THR A 46 12.59 4.02 -26.77
C THR A 46 11.23 3.61 -27.31
N GLY A 47 10.12 3.89 -26.61
CA GLY A 47 8.78 3.51 -27.03
C GLY A 47 8.40 2.04 -26.77
N LYS A 48 8.96 1.43 -25.71
CA LYS A 48 8.69 0.04 -25.28
C LYS A 48 7.22 -0.36 -25.34
N THR A 49 6.37 0.36 -24.61
CA THR A 49 4.94 0.07 -24.49
C THR A 49 4.27 0.02 -25.86
N LEU A 50 4.60 0.96 -26.75
CA LEU A 50 4.04 1.00 -28.08
C LEU A 50 4.53 -0.17 -28.95
N CYS A 51 5.83 -0.50 -28.88
CA CYS A 51 6.40 -1.65 -29.59
C CYS A 51 5.72 -2.94 -29.13
N LEU A 52 5.60 -3.13 -27.81
CA LEU A 52 5.00 -4.30 -27.17
C LEU A 52 3.53 -4.48 -27.57
N LEU A 53 2.73 -3.41 -27.54
CA LEU A 53 1.31 -3.43 -27.92
C LEU A 53 1.13 -3.70 -29.41
N CYS A 54 1.82 -2.95 -30.29
CA CYS A 54 1.64 -3.07 -31.73
C CYS A 54 2.04 -4.46 -32.23
N SER A 55 3.19 -4.98 -31.80
CA SER A 55 3.66 -6.30 -32.25
C SER A 55 2.79 -7.43 -31.72
N SER A 56 2.34 -7.35 -30.46
CA SER A 56 1.49 -8.39 -29.86
C SER A 56 0.08 -8.41 -30.46
N LEU A 57 -0.50 -7.24 -30.70
CA LEU A 57 -1.83 -7.13 -31.31
C LEU A 57 -1.83 -7.50 -32.79
N SER A 58 -0.79 -7.12 -33.54
CA SER A 58 -0.62 -7.55 -34.94
C SER A 58 -0.54 -9.07 -35.05
N TRP A 59 0.27 -9.69 -34.19
CA TRP A 59 0.37 -11.14 -34.12
C TRP A 59 -0.97 -11.78 -33.75
N LEU A 60 -1.67 -11.24 -32.75
CA LEU A 60 -2.96 -11.76 -32.33
C LEU A 60 -3.97 -11.73 -33.48
N LEU A 61 -4.16 -10.57 -34.12
CA LEU A 61 -5.09 -10.40 -35.23
C LEU A 61 -4.76 -11.33 -36.41
N THR A 62 -3.47 -11.46 -36.74
CA THR A 62 -3.01 -12.39 -37.79
C THR A 62 -3.34 -13.83 -37.41
N LYS A 63 -3.07 -14.22 -36.16
CA LYS A 63 -3.35 -15.57 -35.68
C LYS A 63 -4.85 -15.87 -35.64
N LYS A 64 -5.68 -14.89 -35.28
CA LYS A 64 -7.13 -14.99 -35.33
C LYS A 64 -7.63 -15.25 -36.75
N ALA A 65 -7.15 -14.45 -37.71
CA ALA A 65 -7.53 -14.60 -39.12
C ALA A 65 -7.10 -15.97 -39.67
N GLN A 66 -5.90 -16.44 -39.34
CA GLN A 66 -5.42 -17.77 -39.72
C GLN A 66 -6.31 -18.89 -39.15
N LEU A 67 -6.68 -18.83 -37.87
CA LEU A 67 -7.54 -19.83 -37.24
C LEU A 67 -8.96 -19.81 -37.83
N GLN A 68 -9.51 -18.62 -38.09
CA GLN A 68 -10.81 -18.49 -38.74
C GLN A 68 -10.80 -19.06 -40.16
N ALA A 69 -9.75 -18.78 -40.94
CA ALA A 69 -9.57 -19.35 -42.28
C ALA A 69 -9.44 -20.88 -42.25
N GLN A 70 -8.72 -21.44 -41.27
CA GLN A 70 -8.59 -22.90 -41.10
C GLN A 70 -9.93 -23.56 -40.74
N VAL A 71 -10.72 -22.94 -39.86
CA VAL A 71 -12.07 -23.42 -39.52
C VAL A 71 -12.98 -23.41 -40.75
N LEU A 72 -12.95 -22.32 -41.53
CA LEU A 72 -13.74 -22.19 -42.76
C LEU A 72 -13.30 -23.21 -43.83
N ALA A 73 -12.00 -23.40 -44.04
CA ALA A 73 -11.47 -24.37 -45.00
C ALA A 73 -11.81 -25.81 -44.60
N GLY A 74 -11.67 -26.16 -43.32
CA GLY A 74 -12.04 -27.49 -42.81
C GLY A 74 -13.55 -27.78 -42.90
N ALA A 75 -14.40 -26.75 -42.82
CA ALA A 75 -15.84 -26.88 -43.03
C ALA A 75 -16.22 -27.09 -44.51
N VAL A 76 -15.37 -26.68 -45.46
CA VAL A 76 -15.61 -26.81 -46.91
C VAL A 76 -15.22 -28.21 -47.43
N GLU A 77 -14.22 -28.87 -46.83
CA GLU A 77 -13.72 -30.16 -47.30
C GLU A 77 -14.51 -31.39 -46.82
N LYS A 78 -15.39 -31.26 -45.81
CA LYS A 78 -16.21 -32.37 -45.29
C LYS A 78 -17.66 -31.94 -44.98
N LYS A 79 -18.59 -32.24 -45.90
CA LYS A 79 -20.03 -31.92 -45.78
C LYS A 79 -20.71 -32.52 -44.53
N ASP A 80 -20.16 -33.58 -43.94
CA ASP A 80 -20.73 -34.22 -42.73
C ASP A 80 -20.16 -33.66 -41.41
N PHE A 81 -19.22 -32.71 -41.46
CA PHE A 81 -18.52 -32.21 -40.27
C PHE A 81 -19.30 -31.11 -39.52
N GLY A 82 -20.23 -30.43 -40.18
CA GLY A 82 -20.96 -29.29 -39.62
C GLY A 82 -21.86 -29.63 -38.42
N GLY A 83 -22.47 -30.81 -38.40
CA GLY A 83 -23.35 -31.24 -37.31
C GLY A 83 -22.60 -31.73 -36.07
N HIS A 84 -21.46 -32.42 -36.26
CA HIS A 84 -20.67 -32.96 -35.16
C HIS A 84 -19.77 -31.91 -34.50
N PHE A 85 -19.32 -30.89 -35.24
CA PHE A 85 -18.48 -29.80 -34.73
C PHE A 85 -19.22 -28.91 -33.74
N PHE A 86 -20.42 -28.43 -34.07
CA PHE A 86 -21.23 -27.64 -33.13
C PHE A 86 -21.62 -28.47 -31.90
N LYS A 87 -21.89 -29.77 -32.05
CA LYS A 87 -22.17 -30.68 -30.93
C LYS A 87 -20.95 -30.88 -30.02
N TYR A 88 -19.73 -30.96 -30.57
CA TYR A 88 -18.49 -31.04 -29.78
C TYR A 88 -18.14 -29.72 -29.10
N LEU A 89 -18.37 -28.59 -29.77
CA LEU A 89 -18.11 -27.26 -29.24
C LEU A 89 -19.12 -26.89 -28.13
N ILE A 90 -20.40 -27.24 -28.30
CA ILE A 90 -21.44 -27.11 -27.27
C ILE A 90 -21.12 -28.03 -26.09
N ASN A 91 -20.77 -29.30 -26.31
CA ASN A 91 -20.33 -30.18 -25.22
C ASN A 91 -19.05 -29.69 -24.52
N GLY A 92 -18.14 -29.03 -25.25
CA GLY A 92 -16.93 -28.42 -24.69
C GLY A 92 -17.23 -27.17 -23.85
N LEU A 93 -18.18 -26.35 -24.30
CA LEU A 93 -18.67 -25.18 -23.57
C LEU A 93 -19.49 -25.58 -22.33
N GLU A 94 -20.33 -26.60 -22.43
CA GLU A 94 -21.08 -27.15 -21.28
C GLU A 94 -20.15 -27.79 -20.24
N LYS A 95 -19.05 -28.43 -20.66
CA LYS A 95 -18.01 -28.94 -19.75
C LYS A 95 -17.12 -27.84 -19.15
N ALA A 96 -16.93 -26.72 -19.84
CA ALA A 96 -16.25 -25.54 -19.30
C ALA A 96 -17.04 -24.85 -18.17
N SER A 97 -18.33 -25.17 -17.99
CA SER A 97 -19.18 -24.72 -16.88
C SER A 97 -18.99 -25.48 -15.55
N GLY A 98 -18.06 -26.44 -15.48
CA GLY A 98 -17.49 -26.92 -14.22
C GLY A 98 -17.68 -28.40 -13.89
N VAL A 99 -16.78 -29.25 -14.38
CA VAL A 99 -16.11 -30.37 -13.65
C VAL A 99 -14.80 -30.65 -14.41
N PRO A 100 -13.64 -30.83 -13.76
CA PRO A 100 -12.41 -31.23 -14.43
C PRO A 100 -12.38 -32.76 -14.57
N ASP A 101 -12.33 -33.26 -15.80
CA ASP A 101 -11.80 -34.60 -16.03
C ASP A 101 -11.00 -34.70 -17.34
N ASN A 102 -9.77 -35.19 -17.15
CA ASN A 102 -8.76 -35.67 -18.07
C ASN A 102 -8.49 -34.99 -19.43
N VAL A 103 -7.30 -34.39 -19.45
CA VAL A 103 -6.33 -34.18 -20.53
C VAL A 103 -6.53 -35.09 -21.75
N GLN A 104 -7.00 -34.50 -22.86
CA GLN A 104 -6.60 -34.76 -24.26
C GLN A 104 -7.63 -34.12 -25.20
N ASN A 105 -7.55 -32.79 -25.42
CA ASN A 105 -8.09 -32.09 -26.60
C ASN A 105 -7.88 -30.56 -26.48
N PHE A 106 -6.69 -30.05 -26.78
CA PHE A 106 -6.45 -28.61 -26.86
C PHE A 106 -5.63 -28.25 -28.10
N GLY A 107 -6.31 -27.77 -29.14
CA GLY A 107 -5.70 -27.20 -30.33
C GLY A 107 -6.41 -25.97 -30.91
N TRP A 108 -7.57 -25.58 -30.38
CA TRP A 108 -8.48 -24.61 -31.06
C TRP A 108 -8.91 -23.41 -30.20
N ALA A 109 -8.45 -23.29 -28.95
CA ALA A 109 -8.77 -22.15 -28.12
C ALA A 109 -8.04 -20.89 -28.63
N MET A 110 -8.78 -19.82 -28.92
CA MET A 110 -8.21 -18.56 -29.40
C MET A 110 -7.32 -17.93 -28.33
N PRO A 111 -6.07 -17.54 -28.66
CA PRO A 111 -5.18 -16.93 -27.68
C PRO A 111 -5.73 -15.57 -27.23
N LYS A 112 -5.54 -15.26 -25.95
CA LYS A 112 -5.84 -13.95 -25.35
C LYS A 112 -4.57 -13.28 -24.86
N ILE A 113 -4.55 -11.95 -24.81
CA ILE A 113 -3.43 -11.19 -24.26
C ILE A 113 -3.83 -10.64 -22.88
N ILE A 114 -2.98 -10.86 -21.88
CA ILE A 114 -3.03 -10.15 -20.61
C ILE A 114 -1.88 -9.16 -20.60
N TYR A 115 -2.20 -7.87 -20.55
CA TYR A 115 -1.24 -6.82 -20.29
C TYR A 115 -1.27 -6.47 -18.81
N ALA A 116 -0.14 -6.60 -18.14
CA ALA A 116 -0.05 -6.23 -16.75
C ALA A 116 1.07 -5.23 -16.49
N SER A 117 0.84 -4.39 -15.50
CA SER A 117 1.80 -3.38 -15.02
C SER A 117 1.69 -3.21 -13.50
N ARG A 118 2.61 -2.46 -12.90
CA ARG A 118 2.69 -2.31 -11.44
C ARG A 118 1.60 -1.39 -10.89
N THR A 119 1.31 -0.28 -11.58
CA THR A 119 0.33 0.72 -11.13
C THR A 119 -0.80 0.92 -12.14
N HIS A 120 -1.95 1.37 -11.64
CA HIS A 120 -3.08 1.74 -12.50
C HIS A 120 -2.77 2.92 -13.42
N SER A 121 -1.92 3.86 -12.99
CA SER A 121 -1.47 4.96 -13.84
C SER A 121 -0.69 4.47 -15.06
N GLN A 122 0.17 3.46 -14.90
CA GLN A 122 0.91 2.83 -16.00
C GLN A 122 -0.03 2.09 -16.96
N LEU A 123 -1.04 1.39 -16.43
CA LEU A 123 -2.07 0.75 -17.25
C LEU A 123 -2.84 1.79 -18.07
N SER A 124 -3.26 2.88 -17.44
CA SER A 124 -4.00 3.97 -18.11
C SER A 124 -3.14 4.61 -19.19
N GLN A 125 -1.84 4.83 -18.94
CA GLN A 125 -0.89 5.30 -19.95
C GLN A 125 -0.79 4.33 -21.14
N ALA A 126 -0.68 3.02 -20.89
CA ALA A 126 -0.62 2.01 -21.96
C ALA A 126 -1.92 1.96 -22.78
N MET A 127 -3.08 2.07 -22.12
CA MET A 127 -4.38 2.12 -22.79
C MET A 127 -4.55 3.39 -23.63
N HIS A 128 -4.08 4.53 -23.13
CA HIS A 128 -4.07 5.78 -23.89
C HIS A 128 -3.14 5.71 -25.12
N GLU A 129 -1.98 5.06 -25.01
CA GLU A 129 -1.13 4.78 -26.16
C GLU A 129 -1.82 3.84 -27.16
N LEU A 130 -2.55 2.82 -26.69
CA LEU A 130 -3.35 1.94 -27.56
C LEU A 130 -4.40 2.74 -28.37
N LYS A 131 -5.09 3.71 -27.74
CA LYS A 131 -6.08 4.59 -28.42
C LYS A 131 -5.49 5.34 -29.61
N LYS A 132 -4.19 5.66 -29.57
CA LYS A 132 -3.46 6.38 -30.63
C LYS A 132 -3.04 5.48 -31.79
N THR A 133 -3.27 4.17 -31.73
CA THR A 133 -2.85 3.22 -32.78
C THR A 133 -3.99 2.82 -33.71
N SER A 134 -3.66 2.13 -34.81
CA SER A 134 -4.66 1.49 -35.68
C SER A 134 -5.42 0.36 -34.97
N TYR A 135 -4.92 -0.15 -33.84
CA TYR A 135 -5.50 -1.25 -33.07
C TYR A 135 -6.57 -0.81 -32.05
N LYS A 136 -6.97 0.47 -32.05
CA LYS A 136 -7.99 1.01 -31.12
C LYS A 136 -9.37 0.31 -31.18
N HIS A 137 -9.62 -0.49 -32.22
CA HIS A 137 -10.86 -1.24 -32.43
C HIS A 137 -10.85 -2.64 -31.79
N VAL A 138 -9.71 -3.07 -31.24
CA VAL A 138 -9.58 -4.37 -30.58
C VAL A 138 -10.43 -4.39 -29.31
N ALA A 139 -11.06 -5.53 -29.01
CA ALA A 139 -11.85 -5.68 -27.79
C ALA A 139 -10.96 -5.60 -26.54
N THR A 140 -11.15 -4.58 -25.70
CA THR A 140 -10.34 -4.34 -24.49
C THR A 140 -11.15 -4.48 -23.22
N ALA A 141 -10.53 -5.00 -22.16
CA ALA A 141 -11.06 -4.91 -20.80
C ALA A 141 -10.00 -4.42 -19.83
N VAL A 142 -10.41 -3.73 -18.77
CA VAL A 142 -9.52 -3.32 -17.67
C VAL A 142 -10.07 -3.83 -16.34
N LEU A 143 -9.23 -4.48 -15.55
CA LEU A 143 -9.59 -4.97 -14.23
C LEU A 143 -9.02 -4.03 -13.15
N GLY A 144 -9.88 -3.67 -12.20
CA GLY A 144 -9.54 -2.83 -11.06
C GLY A 144 -10.18 -3.32 -9.78
N SER A 145 -9.76 -2.74 -8.65
CA SER A 145 -10.37 -3.07 -7.36
C SER A 145 -11.73 -2.40 -7.22
N ARG A 146 -12.52 -2.87 -6.26
CA ARG A 146 -13.77 -2.19 -5.87
C ARG A 146 -13.52 -0.79 -5.31
N ASP A 147 -12.30 -0.49 -4.84
CA ASP A 147 -11.97 0.88 -4.39
C ASP A 147 -12.00 1.88 -5.53
N GLN A 148 -11.70 1.44 -6.75
CA GLN A 148 -11.63 2.29 -7.94
C GLN A 148 -12.92 2.24 -8.76
N LEU A 149 -13.52 1.05 -8.88
CA LEU A 149 -14.65 0.83 -9.79
C LEU A 149 -16.03 0.88 -9.12
N CYS A 150 -16.12 0.89 -7.78
CA CYS A 150 -17.42 0.92 -7.11
C CYS A 150 -18.00 2.32 -7.03
N ILE A 151 -19.23 2.48 -7.54
CA ILE A 151 -20.00 3.73 -7.51
C ILE A 151 -21.19 3.70 -6.54
N HIS A 152 -21.37 2.59 -5.81
CA HIS A 152 -22.45 2.47 -4.82
C HIS A 152 -22.13 3.31 -3.58
N PRO A 153 -23.00 4.24 -3.15
CA PRO A 153 -22.67 5.28 -2.16
C PRO A 153 -22.28 4.75 -0.77
N GLU A 154 -22.85 3.61 -0.35
CA GLU A 154 -22.48 2.97 0.92
C GLU A 154 -21.20 2.13 0.83
N VAL A 155 -21.00 1.42 -0.28
CA VAL A 155 -19.88 0.49 -0.44
C VAL A 155 -18.60 1.26 -0.79
N SER A 156 -18.70 2.30 -1.61
CA SER A 156 -17.52 3.08 -2.03
C SER A 156 -16.85 3.81 -0.86
N LYS A 157 -17.63 4.21 0.16
CA LYS A 157 -17.18 4.95 1.35
C LYS A 157 -16.52 4.10 2.43
N GLU A 158 -16.70 2.78 2.42
CA GLU A 158 -16.08 1.91 3.43
C GLU A 158 -14.54 1.98 3.31
N ALA A 159 -13.80 2.00 4.42
CA ALA A 159 -12.34 2.18 4.35
C ALA A 159 -11.60 0.87 4.01
N SER A 160 -12.11 -0.26 4.51
CA SER A 160 -11.48 -1.56 4.30
C SER A 160 -11.92 -2.18 2.97
N ALA A 161 -10.95 -2.46 2.09
CA ALA A 161 -11.19 -3.16 0.83
C ALA A 161 -11.89 -4.51 1.03
N PHE A 162 -11.58 -5.21 2.13
CA PHE A 162 -12.22 -6.47 2.48
C PHE A 162 -13.72 -6.32 2.75
N ASN A 163 -14.08 -5.35 3.60
CA ASN A 163 -15.46 -5.07 3.93
C ASN A 163 -16.25 -4.64 2.69
N LYS A 164 -15.63 -3.87 1.78
CA LYS A 164 -16.24 -3.53 0.49
C LYS A 164 -16.62 -4.76 -0.31
N ILE A 165 -15.76 -5.78 -0.36
CA ILE A 165 -16.03 -7.03 -1.09
C ILE A 165 -17.27 -7.71 -0.50
N HIS A 166 -17.31 -7.92 0.80
CA HIS A 166 -18.44 -8.59 1.47
C HIS A 166 -19.74 -7.79 1.37
N MET A 167 -19.72 -6.47 1.63
CA MET A 167 -20.88 -5.60 1.47
C MET A 167 -21.40 -5.62 0.02
N CYS A 168 -20.51 -5.57 -0.96
CA CYS A 168 -20.85 -5.70 -2.37
C CYS A 168 -21.51 -7.05 -2.66
N HIS A 169 -20.93 -8.16 -2.20
CA HIS A 169 -21.49 -9.50 -2.39
C HIS A 169 -22.87 -9.64 -1.76
N SER A 170 -23.05 -9.13 -0.53
CA SER A 170 -24.35 -9.15 0.16
C SER A 170 -25.43 -8.39 -0.62
N LYS A 171 -25.11 -7.17 -1.10
CA LYS A 171 -26.05 -6.37 -1.89
C LYS A 171 -26.35 -6.96 -3.27
N VAL A 172 -25.39 -7.64 -3.87
CA VAL A 172 -25.56 -8.38 -5.14
C VAL A 172 -26.46 -9.60 -4.92
N LYS A 173 -26.20 -10.42 -3.90
CA LYS A 173 -26.98 -11.62 -3.57
C LYS A 173 -28.43 -11.27 -3.22
N SER A 174 -28.65 -10.21 -2.44
CA SER A 174 -29.98 -9.69 -2.10
C SER A 174 -30.65 -8.87 -3.22
N ARG A 175 -29.99 -8.70 -4.38
CA ARG A 175 -30.44 -7.85 -5.50
C ARG A 175 -30.77 -6.40 -5.10
N THR A 176 -30.19 -5.90 -4.02
CA THR A 176 -30.39 -4.51 -3.54
C THR A 176 -29.43 -3.50 -4.18
N CYS A 177 -28.39 -3.97 -4.88
CA CYS A 177 -27.48 -3.08 -5.61
C CYS A 177 -28.09 -2.62 -6.94
N PHE A 178 -28.65 -1.41 -6.95
CA PHE A 178 -29.24 -0.81 -8.16
C PHE A 178 -28.30 -0.80 -9.38
N TYR A 179 -27.03 -0.44 -9.18
CA TYR A 179 -26.05 -0.37 -10.27
C TYR A 179 -25.72 -1.73 -10.87
N PHE A 180 -25.65 -2.78 -10.06
CA PHE A 180 -25.36 -4.14 -10.52
C PHE A 180 -26.52 -4.70 -11.33
N ASN A 181 -27.75 -4.48 -10.86
CA ASN A 181 -28.96 -4.98 -11.52
C ASN A 181 -29.11 -4.44 -12.95
N ASN A 182 -28.54 -3.28 -13.25
CA ASN A 182 -28.58 -2.67 -14.58
C ASN A 182 -27.48 -3.16 -15.54
N VAL A 183 -26.51 -3.97 -15.08
CA VAL A 183 -25.37 -4.39 -15.92
C VAL A 183 -25.83 -5.19 -17.13
N GLU A 184 -26.66 -6.20 -16.91
CA GLU A 184 -27.11 -7.09 -17.98
C GLU A 184 -27.88 -6.34 -19.09
N ALA A 185 -28.72 -5.37 -18.71
CA ALA A 185 -29.50 -4.57 -19.65
C ALA A 185 -28.67 -3.52 -20.42
N ARG A 186 -27.46 -3.18 -19.94
CA ARG A 186 -26.66 -2.06 -20.43
C ARG A 186 -25.33 -2.47 -21.06
N LYS A 187 -24.89 -3.72 -20.89
CA LYS A 187 -23.57 -4.18 -21.34
C LYS A 187 -23.35 -4.05 -22.85
N ASP A 188 -24.44 -4.06 -23.62
CA ASP A 188 -24.41 -3.98 -25.08
C ASP A 188 -24.60 -2.55 -25.64
N ASP A 189 -24.77 -1.55 -24.77
CA ASP A 189 -24.91 -0.16 -25.20
C ASP A 189 -23.66 0.28 -26.01
N PRO A 190 -23.83 0.90 -27.20
CA PRO A 190 -22.72 1.27 -28.08
C PRO A 190 -21.66 2.15 -27.40
N VAL A 191 -22.06 2.95 -26.41
CA VAL A 191 -21.18 3.83 -25.62
C VAL A 191 -20.02 3.04 -24.99
N PHE A 192 -20.22 1.77 -24.66
CA PHE A 192 -19.18 0.93 -24.07
C PHE A 192 -18.29 0.20 -25.08
N LYS A 193 -18.65 0.21 -26.37
CA LYS A 193 -17.96 -0.55 -27.43
C LYS A 193 -17.22 0.35 -28.43
N GLN A 194 -17.47 1.65 -28.40
CA GLN A 194 -16.93 2.60 -29.39
C GLN A 194 -15.45 2.94 -29.19
N GLU A 195 -14.96 2.94 -27.95
CA GLU A 195 -13.59 3.30 -27.62
C GLU A 195 -13.01 2.40 -26.53
N VAL A 196 -11.68 2.33 -26.46
CA VAL A 196 -10.97 1.73 -25.32
C VAL A 196 -11.28 2.56 -24.08
N LEU A 197 -11.83 1.93 -23.04
CA LEU A 197 -12.18 2.59 -21.77
C LEU A 197 -11.19 2.21 -20.68
N ASP A 198 -10.48 3.18 -20.12
CA ASP A 198 -9.70 2.97 -18.89
C ASP A 198 -10.60 2.96 -17.64
N ILE A 199 -10.00 2.92 -16.45
CA ILE A 199 -10.75 2.82 -15.19
C ILE A 199 -11.58 4.09 -14.96
N GLU A 200 -10.97 5.25 -15.17
CA GLU A 200 -11.59 6.55 -14.98
C GLU A 200 -12.74 6.77 -15.97
N ASP A 201 -12.53 6.41 -17.23
CA ASP A 201 -13.55 6.43 -18.29
C ASP A 201 -14.72 5.49 -17.91
N LEU A 202 -14.43 4.26 -17.51
CA LEU A 202 -15.46 3.27 -17.14
C LEU A 202 -16.30 3.73 -15.95
N VAL A 203 -15.69 4.39 -14.97
CA VAL A 203 -16.39 4.98 -13.82
C VAL A 203 -17.27 6.15 -14.25
N LYS A 204 -16.76 7.08 -15.06
CA LYS A 204 -17.52 8.23 -15.58
C LYS A 204 -18.73 7.77 -16.39
N VAL A 205 -18.54 6.83 -17.32
CA VAL A 205 -19.62 6.28 -18.14
C VAL A 205 -20.61 5.48 -17.28
N GLY A 206 -20.13 4.66 -16.35
CA GLY A 206 -20.99 3.89 -15.45
C GLY A 206 -21.85 4.76 -14.53
N GLN A 207 -21.33 5.91 -14.06
CA GLN A 207 -22.11 6.90 -13.32
C GLN A 207 -23.20 7.53 -14.20
N LYS A 208 -22.84 7.97 -15.41
CA LYS A 208 -23.77 8.58 -16.36
C LYS A 208 -24.91 7.63 -16.76
N HIS A 209 -24.59 6.36 -16.99
CA HIS A 209 -25.52 5.32 -17.45
C HIS A 209 -26.11 4.47 -16.31
N LYS A 210 -25.81 4.82 -15.05
CA LYS A 210 -26.31 4.13 -13.85
C LYS A 210 -26.06 2.61 -13.87
N CYS A 211 -24.88 2.20 -14.30
CA CYS A 211 -24.44 0.82 -14.45
C CYS A 211 -23.16 0.57 -13.64
N CYS A 212 -22.99 -0.60 -13.03
CA CYS A 212 -21.84 -0.90 -12.17
C CYS A 212 -20.55 -1.11 -12.98
N PRO A 213 -19.53 -0.23 -12.87
CA PRO A 213 -18.28 -0.35 -13.61
C PRO A 213 -17.52 -1.65 -13.28
N TYR A 214 -17.53 -2.07 -12.01
CA TYR A 214 -16.81 -3.24 -11.54
C TYR A 214 -17.28 -4.55 -12.21
N PHE A 215 -18.59 -4.76 -12.28
CA PHE A 215 -19.14 -5.96 -12.92
C PHE A 215 -19.14 -5.84 -14.44
N LEU A 216 -19.31 -4.63 -14.99
CA LEU A 216 -19.18 -4.40 -16.42
C LEU A 216 -17.79 -4.74 -16.95
N ALA A 217 -16.73 -4.38 -16.21
CA ALA A 217 -15.35 -4.79 -16.51
C ALA A 217 -15.19 -6.33 -16.58
N LYS A 218 -15.88 -7.07 -15.70
CA LYS A 218 -15.86 -8.54 -15.71
C LYS A 218 -16.58 -9.13 -16.91
N GLU A 219 -17.66 -8.52 -17.37
CA GLU A 219 -18.34 -8.90 -18.61
C GLU A 219 -17.44 -8.67 -19.81
N PHE A 220 -16.79 -7.49 -19.92
CA PHE A 220 -15.87 -7.20 -21.02
C PHE A 220 -14.68 -8.15 -21.09
N LYS A 221 -14.15 -8.58 -19.93
CA LYS A 221 -13.07 -9.57 -19.86
C LYS A 221 -13.41 -10.88 -20.59
N GLN A 222 -14.68 -11.31 -20.63
CA GLN A 222 -15.07 -12.56 -21.27
C GLN A 222 -14.80 -12.52 -22.78
N ASN A 223 -15.09 -11.39 -23.43
CA ASN A 223 -14.99 -11.19 -24.88
C ASN A 223 -13.76 -10.36 -25.30
N ALA A 224 -12.90 -9.97 -24.35
CA ALA A 224 -11.73 -9.16 -24.62
C ALA A 224 -10.60 -9.96 -25.29
N ASP A 225 -9.91 -9.27 -26.19
CA ASP A 225 -8.70 -9.71 -26.88
C ASP A 225 -7.46 -9.38 -26.05
N ILE A 226 -7.51 -8.22 -25.38
CA ILE A 226 -6.50 -7.76 -24.44
C ILE A 226 -7.14 -7.32 -23.13
N VAL A 227 -6.62 -7.85 -22.02
CA VAL A 227 -7.06 -7.51 -20.66
C VAL A 227 -5.94 -6.79 -19.93
N PHE A 228 -6.20 -5.56 -19.51
CA PHE A 228 -5.30 -4.75 -18.70
C PHE A 228 -5.55 -5.02 -17.21
N MET A 229 -4.51 -5.36 -16.43
CA MET A 229 -4.66 -5.59 -14.99
C MET A 229 -3.37 -5.34 -14.20
N PRO A 230 -3.45 -5.03 -12.90
CA PRO A 230 -2.28 -5.00 -12.04
C PRO A 230 -1.59 -6.37 -11.92
N TYR A 231 -0.27 -6.40 -11.76
CA TYR A 231 0.47 -7.68 -11.60
C TYR A 231 0.02 -8.55 -10.45
N ASN A 232 -0.35 -7.95 -9.33
CA ASN A 232 -0.83 -8.72 -8.19
C ASN A 232 -2.10 -9.52 -8.52
N TYR A 233 -2.91 -9.10 -9.51
CA TYR A 233 -4.09 -9.86 -9.92
C TYR A 233 -3.72 -11.15 -10.66
N LEU A 234 -2.56 -11.14 -11.31
CA LEU A 234 -2.04 -12.27 -12.07
C LEU A 234 -1.17 -13.18 -11.21
N LEU A 235 -0.21 -12.60 -10.47
CA LEU A 235 0.84 -13.33 -9.75
C LEU A 235 0.35 -13.94 -8.43
N ASP A 236 -0.63 -13.32 -7.76
CA ASP A 236 -1.25 -13.92 -6.57
C ASP A 236 -2.32 -14.94 -6.99
N PRO A 237 -2.14 -16.24 -6.67
CA PRO A 237 -3.13 -17.27 -6.99
C PRO A 237 -4.52 -17.01 -6.41
N LYS A 238 -4.61 -16.36 -5.24
CA LYS A 238 -5.90 -16.08 -4.58
C LYS A 238 -6.66 -15.03 -5.36
N THR A 239 -5.99 -13.91 -5.67
CA THR A 239 -6.59 -12.84 -6.48
C THR A 239 -6.95 -13.34 -7.87
N ARG A 240 -6.06 -14.13 -8.52
CA ARG A 240 -6.30 -14.72 -9.84
C ARG A 240 -7.58 -15.56 -9.89
N LYS A 241 -7.76 -16.47 -8.92
CA LYS A 241 -8.98 -17.28 -8.76
C LYS A 241 -10.21 -16.41 -8.53
N SER A 242 -10.13 -15.42 -7.63
CA SER A 242 -11.27 -14.54 -7.30
C SER A 242 -11.76 -13.68 -8.48
N GLN A 243 -10.87 -13.36 -9.42
CA GLN A 243 -11.18 -12.60 -10.63
C GLN A 243 -11.56 -13.51 -11.81
N GLY A 244 -11.48 -14.84 -11.64
CA GLY A 244 -11.76 -15.82 -12.69
C GLY A 244 -10.86 -15.64 -13.91
N ILE A 245 -9.56 -15.44 -13.70
CA ILE A 245 -8.58 -15.27 -14.78
C ILE A 245 -8.12 -16.67 -15.22
N ASP A 246 -8.39 -17.00 -16.49
CA ASP A 246 -7.90 -18.21 -17.13
C ASP A 246 -6.58 -17.94 -17.87
N LEU A 247 -5.63 -18.85 -17.71
CA LEU A 247 -4.28 -18.75 -18.25
C LEU A 247 -4.01 -19.72 -19.40
N GLN A 248 -4.95 -20.62 -19.70
CA GLN A 248 -4.81 -21.59 -20.78
C GLN A 248 -4.67 -20.90 -22.14
N ASN A 249 -3.58 -21.20 -22.85
CA ASN A 249 -3.22 -20.61 -24.14
C ASN A 249 -3.16 -19.06 -24.13
N THR A 250 -2.92 -18.45 -22.98
CA THR A 250 -2.85 -16.99 -22.81
C THR A 250 -1.42 -16.47 -23.00
N VAL A 251 -1.30 -15.29 -23.59
CA VAL A 251 -0.04 -14.51 -23.68
C VAL A 251 -0.03 -13.50 -22.54
N VAL A 252 1.01 -13.54 -21.70
CA VAL A 252 1.19 -12.62 -20.58
C VAL A 252 2.30 -11.62 -20.90
N LEU A 253 1.97 -10.33 -20.87
CA LEU A 253 2.91 -9.22 -21.05
C LEU A 253 3.09 -8.51 -19.70
N LEU A 254 4.31 -8.52 -19.18
CA LEU A 254 4.67 -7.82 -17.95
C LEU A 254 5.53 -6.59 -18.26
N ASP A 255 4.92 -5.39 -18.32
CA ASP A 255 5.63 -4.10 -18.45
C ASP A 255 6.01 -3.38 -17.14
N GLU A 256 7.26 -2.92 -17.03
CA GLU A 256 7.92 -2.50 -15.77
C GLU A 256 8.19 -3.67 -14.81
N ALA A 257 8.65 -4.80 -15.37
CA ALA A 257 8.89 -6.06 -14.66
C ALA A 257 10.02 -6.08 -13.62
N HIS A 258 10.68 -4.95 -13.33
CA HIS A 258 11.83 -4.90 -12.41
C HIS A 258 11.46 -5.17 -10.93
N ASN A 259 10.17 -5.23 -10.59
CA ASN A 259 9.68 -5.61 -9.25
C ASN A 259 8.99 -6.98 -9.21
N VAL A 260 8.95 -7.73 -10.31
CA VAL A 260 8.21 -9.00 -10.38
C VAL A 260 8.71 -10.00 -9.34
N GLU A 261 10.02 -10.08 -9.13
CA GLU A 261 10.62 -10.95 -8.09
C GLU A 261 10.02 -10.68 -6.71
N LYS A 262 10.02 -9.41 -6.29
CA LYS A 262 9.47 -8.98 -5.01
C LYS A 262 7.97 -9.22 -4.90
N VAL A 263 7.20 -8.95 -5.97
CA VAL A 263 5.75 -9.17 -5.97
C VAL A 263 5.41 -10.66 -5.86
N CYS A 264 6.16 -11.53 -6.52
CA CYS A 264 6.00 -12.99 -6.39
C CYS A 264 6.31 -13.47 -4.96
N GLU A 265 7.41 -13.00 -4.37
CA GLU A 265 7.77 -13.32 -2.99
C GLU A 265 6.72 -12.83 -1.98
N GLU A 266 6.22 -11.61 -2.15
CA GLU A 266 5.19 -11.01 -1.28
C GLU A 266 3.85 -11.73 -1.40
N ALA A 267 3.39 -12.05 -2.62
CA ALA A 267 2.15 -12.78 -2.85
C ALA A 267 2.17 -14.18 -2.22
N ALA A 268 3.34 -14.80 -2.16
CA ALA A 268 3.55 -16.11 -1.56
C ALA A 268 3.82 -16.06 -0.05
N SER A 269 4.04 -14.88 0.53
CA SER A 269 4.40 -14.68 1.94
C SER A 269 3.18 -14.29 2.79
N LEU A 270 3.22 -14.59 4.08
CA LEU A 270 2.22 -14.14 5.05
C LEU A 270 2.85 -13.92 6.43
N GLN A 271 2.17 -13.16 7.29
CA GLN A 271 2.52 -12.99 8.69
C GLN A 271 1.27 -13.13 9.55
N ILE A 272 1.40 -13.64 10.76
CA ILE A 272 0.34 -13.71 11.77
C ILE A 272 0.93 -13.42 13.15
N SER A 273 0.27 -12.60 13.96
CA SER A 273 0.72 -12.32 15.33
C SER A 273 -0.16 -12.99 16.38
N SER A 274 0.37 -13.13 17.60
CA SER A 274 -0.41 -13.55 18.76
C SER A 274 -1.65 -12.66 18.97
N THR A 275 -1.53 -11.36 18.67
CA THR A 275 -2.67 -10.43 18.70
C THR A 275 -3.73 -10.79 17.66
N ASP A 276 -3.37 -11.18 16.43
CA ASP A 276 -4.34 -11.62 15.43
C ASP A 276 -5.09 -12.89 15.89
N ILE A 277 -4.39 -13.86 16.50
CA ILE A 277 -5.00 -15.09 17.02
C ILE A 277 -5.97 -14.76 18.16
N ALA A 278 -5.58 -13.87 19.09
CA ALA A 278 -6.47 -13.42 20.17
C ALA A 278 -7.73 -12.73 19.61
N ILE A 279 -7.59 -11.92 18.56
CA ILE A 279 -8.74 -11.30 17.89
C ILE A 279 -9.64 -12.37 17.26
N CYS A 280 -9.09 -13.43 16.65
CA CYS A 280 -9.90 -14.54 16.12
C CYS A 280 -10.75 -15.19 17.22
N ILE A 281 -10.18 -15.44 18.41
CA ILE A 281 -10.89 -15.99 19.57
C ILE A 281 -12.00 -15.05 20.02
N ASP A 282 -11.71 -13.76 20.09
CA ASP A 282 -12.68 -12.72 20.48
C ASP A 282 -13.83 -12.59 19.47
N GLU A 283 -13.53 -12.63 18.16
CA GLU A 283 -14.51 -12.57 17.07
C GLU A 283 -15.45 -13.77 17.11
N VAL A 284 -14.92 -15.00 17.17
CA VAL A 284 -15.73 -16.23 17.30
C VAL A 284 -16.57 -16.18 18.57
N THR A 285 -16.01 -15.75 19.70
CA THR A 285 -16.74 -15.62 20.96
C THR A 285 -17.88 -14.61 20.92
N ALA A 286 -17.74 -13.52 20.14
CA ALA A 286 -18.86 -12.60 19.92
C ALA A 286 -20.00 -13.27 19.16
N VAL A 287 -19.70 -13.95 18.05
CA VAL A 287 -20.73 -14.64 17.26
C VAL A 287 -21.46 -15.68 18.11
N MET A 288 -20.74 -16.42 18.96
CA MET A 288 -21.36 -17.36 19.91
C MET A 288 -22.32 -16.67 20.89
N LYS A 289 -21.96 -15.49 21.41
CA LYS A 289 -22.82 -14.72 22.32
C LYS A 289 -24.06 -14.16 21.62
N ASP A 290 -23.92 -13.74 20.37
CA ASP A 290 -25.04 -13.25 19.58
C ASP A 290 -26.01 -14.41 19.27
N MET A 291 -25.49 -15.59 18.95
CA MET A 291 -26.32 -16.79 18.80
C MET A 291 -27.06 -17.19 20.08
N ALA A 292 -26.43 -17.06 21.24
CA ALA A 292 -27.09 -17.35 22.51
C ALA A 292 -28.24 -16.37 22.80
N LYS A 293 -28.06 -15.08 22.52
CA LYS A 293 -29.11 -14.06 22.69
C LYS A 293 -30.30 -14.28 21.73
N ASP A 294 -30.01 -14.66 20.48
CA ASP A 294 -31.07 -14.94 19.51
C ASP A 294 -31.90 -16.17 19.89
N ALA A 295 -31.27 -17.18 20.52
CA ALA A 295 -31.98 -18.35 21.06
C ALA A 295 -32.90 -17.97 22.24
N ASP A 296 -32.50 -17.01 23.07
CA ASP A 296 -33.33 -16.49 24.17
C ASP A 296 -34.52 -15.64 23.65
N LEU A 297 -34.37 -14.99 22.49
CA LEU A 297 -35.37 -14.10 21.86
C LEU A 297 -36.34 -14.82 20.89
N GLN A 298 -36.06 -16.07 20.52
CA GLN A 298 -36.93 -16.88 19.64
C GLN A 298 -38.30 -17.26 20.25
N ASN A 299 -38.62 -16.77 21.46
CA ASN A 299 -39.96 -16.81 22.04
C ASN A 299 -40.87 -15.65 21.60
N ASP A 300 -40.40 -14.68 20.80
CA ASP A 300 -41.22 -13.58 20.28
C ASP A 300 -41.26 -13.57 18.74
N PHE A 301 -42.47 -13.71 18.19
CA PHE A 301 -42.76 -14.18 16.83
C PHE A 301 -42.58 -13.12 15.70
N LEU A 302 -41.82 -12.05 15.89
CA LEU A 302 -41.75 -10.93 14.92
C LEU A 302 -40.36 -10.30 14.76
N SER A 303 -39.43 -10.97 14.07
CA SER A 303 -38.23 -10.29 13.54
C SER A 303 -37.89 -10.71 12.11
N GLU A 304 -38.20 -9.82 11.16
CA GLU A 304 -37.98 -10.01 9.70
C GLU A 304 -36.51 -9.82 9.24
N ASN A 305 -35.53 -9.79 10.16
CA ASN A 305 -34.11 -9.55 9.84
C ASN A 305 -33.18 -10.72 10.22
N ASN A 306 -33.68 -11.96 10.29
CA ASN A 306 -32.82 -13.11 10.55
C ASN A 306 -31.95 -13.44 9.33
N VAL A 307 -30.73 -12.92 9.32
CA VAL A 307 -29.66 -13.38 8.42
C VAL A 307 -29.51 -14.89 8.64
N GLN A 308 -29.81 -15.68 7.60
CA GLN A 308 -29.67 -17.14 7.65
C GLN A 308 -28.22 -17.50 8.02
N LYS A 309 -28.07 -18.26 9.12
CA LYS A 309 -26.77 -18.69 9.64
C LYS A 309 -26.39 -20.03 9.00
N ASP A 310 -25.39 -20.02 8.12
CA ASP A 310 -24.91 -21.21 7.39
C ASP A 310 -23.88 -22.06 8.19
N PHE A 311 -23.80 -21.86 9.50
CA PHE A 311 -22.91 -22.54 10.45
C PHE A 311 -23.63 -22.85 11.77
N THR A 312 -23.18 -23.88 12.47
CA THR A 312 -23.76 -24.33 13.74
C THR A 312 -23.03 -23.76 14.96
N ALA A 313 -23.63 -23.87 16.15
CA ALA A 313 -22.94 -23.54 17.39
C ALA A 313 -21.71 -24.46 17.60
N GLU A 314 -21.83 -25.74 17.24
CA GLU A 314 -20.73 -26.72 17.29
C GLU A 314 -19.54 -26.27 16.43
N ASP A 315 -19.78 -25.74 15.23
CA ASP A 315 -18.73 -25.21 14.36
C ASP A 315 -17.93 -24.10 15.05
N LEU A 316 -18.61 -23.20 15.78
CA LEU A 316 -17.96 -22.12 16.53
C LEU A 316 -17.17 -22.64 17.73
N TYR A 317 -17.68 -23.65 18.44
CA TYR A 317 -16.94 -24.30 19.53
C TYR A 317 -15.64 -24.93 19.00
N ILE A 318 -15.71 -25.64 17.88
CA ILE A 318 -14.53 -26.25 17.23
C ILE A 318 -13.53 -25.17 16.82
N LEU A 319 -13.96 -24.12 16.13
CA LEU A 319 -13.08 -23.01 15.73
C LEU A 319 -12.43 -22.33 16.94
N LYS A 320 -13.20 -22.06 18.00
CA LYS A 320 -12.67 -21.45 19.22
C LYS A 320 -11.66 -22.35 19.94
N ALA A 321 -11.94 -23.65 20.06
CA ALA A 321 -11.01 -24.62 20.64
C ALA A 321 -9.70 -24.67 19.84
N MET A 322 -9.80 -24.73 18.50
CA MET A 322 -8.65 -24.70 17.60
C MET A 322 -7.79 -23.45 17.80
N PHE A 323 -8.40 -22.25 17.86
CA PHE A 323 -7.65 -21.02 18.08
C PHE A 323 -6.99 -20.94 19.47
N LEU A 324 -7.64 -21.47 20.52
CA LEU A 324 -7.06 -21.56 21.86
C LEU A 324 -5.86 -22.51 21.91
N GLU A 325 -5.95 -23.66 21.24
CA GLU A 325 -4.81 -24.58 21.13
C GLU A 325 -3.68 -23.99 20.27
N LEU A 326 -4.01 -23.25 19.21
CA LEU A 326 -3.01 -22.56 18.40
C LEU A 326 -2.29 -21.50 19.22
N GLU A 327 -3.03 -20.73 20.01
CA GLU A 327 -2.48 -19.73 20.92
C GLU A 327 -1.50 -20.36 21.92
N LYS A 328 -1.87 -21.48 22.56
CA LYS A 328 -0.95 -22.24 23.44
C LYS A 328 0.28 -22.74 22.69
N ALA A 329 0.11 -23.26 21.47
CA ALA A 329 1.20 -23.77 20.66
C ALA A 329 2.19 -22.66 20.29
N VAL A 330 1.71 -21.46 19.94
CA VAL A 330 2.54 -20.29 19.67
C VAL A 330 3.24 -19.78 20.94
N ASP A 331 2.52 -19.70 22.06
CA ASP A 331 3.08 -19.27 23.34
C ASP A 331 4.18 -20.23 23.84
N SER A 332 4.10 -21.53 23.52
CA SER A 332 5.11 -22.54 23.88
C SER A 332 6.44 -22.45 23.13
N ILE A 333 6.53 -21.67 22.05
CA ILE A 333 7.75 -21.56 21.24
C ILE A 333 8.83 -20.78 22.00
N GLU A 334 9.90 -21.43 22.42
CA GLU A 334 11.02 -20.74 23.08
C GLU A 334 11.90 -20.02 22.05
N LEU A 335 12.11 -18.72 22.25
CA LEU A 335 13.01 -17.89 21.43
C LEU A 335 14.38 -17.79 22.10
N LYS A 336 15.42 -18.28 21.42
CA LYS A 336 16.82 -18.16 21.82
C LYS A 336 17.27 -16.71 21.78
N ASN A 337 16.92 -15.98 20.71
CA ASN A 337 17.28 -14.57 20.53
C ASN A 337 16.06 -13.66 20.68
N ARG A 338 15.71 -13.26 21.91
CA ARG A 338 14.52 -12.40 22.16
C ARG A 338 14.52 -11.07 21.39
N ASN A 339 15.69 -10.48 21.13
CA ASN A 339 15.79 -9.17 20.45
C ASN A 339 15.85 -9.26 18.93
N GLU A 340 16.38 -10.35 18.37
CA GLU A 340 16.62 -10.51 16.92
C GLU A 340 15.71 -11.56 16.26
N GLY A 341 14.90 -12.27 17.05
CA GLY A 341 14.08 -13.37 16.58
C GLY A 341 14.86 -14.63 16.20
N ASP A 342 14.13 -15.71 15.99
CA ASP A 342 14.66 -17.01 15.59
C ASP A 342 14.14 -17.43 14.21
N THR A 343 14.96 -18.18 13.48
CA THR A 343 14.64 -18.71 12.15
C THR A 343 14.46 -20.21 12.19
N PHE A 344 13.40 -20.69 11.57
CA PHE A 344 13.02 -22.09 11.45
C PHE A 344 12.88 -22.46 9.96
N PRO A 345 13.07 -23.74 9.60
CA PRO A 345 12.81 -24.23 8.24
C PRO A 345 11.36 -23.95 7.81
N GLY A 346 11.11 -23.79 6.51
CA GLY A 346 9.77 -23.55 5.98
C GLY A 346 8.74 -24.61 6.38
N GLY A 347 9.18 -25.87 6.58
CA GLY A 347 8.32 -26.98 7.02
C GLY A 347 7.76 -26.84 8.44
N PHE A 348 8.37 -26.01 9.29
CA PHE A 348 7.92 -25.79 10.68
C PHE A 348 6.47 -25.28 10.76
N ILE A 349 5.98 -24.59 9.72
CA ILE A 349 4.58 -24.15 9.69
C ILE A 349 3.60 -25.32 9.75
N PHE A 350 3.95 -26.46 9.13
CA PHE A 350 3.11 -27.66 9.16
C PHE A 350 3.13 -28.31 10.54
N GLU A 351 4.29 -28.34 11.20
CA GLU A 351 4.41 -28.86 12.57
C GLU A 351 3.58 -28.01 13.55
N LEU A 352 3.56 -26.69 13.37
CA LEU A 352 2.74 -25.79 14.18
C LEU A 352 1.24 -26.00 13.96
N LEU A 353 0.81 -26.14 12.70
CA LEU A 353 -0.60 -26.35 12.34
C LEU A 353 -1.08 -27.77 12.71
N GLU A 354 -0.20 -28.76 12.67
CA GLU A 354 -0.52 -30.14 13.07
C GLU A 354 -0.86 -30.25 14.57
N LYS A 355 -0.27 -29.40 15.42
CA LYS A 355 -0.63 -29.30 16.85
C LYS A 355 -2.11 -28.93 17.10
N VAL A 356 -2.77 -28.35 16.11
CA VAL A 356 -4.21 -28.02 16.16
C VAL A 356 -5.03 -28.89 15.20
N GLU A 357 -4.49 -30.06 14.84
CA GLU A 357 -5.08 -31.03 13.93
C GLU A 357 -5.37 -30.51 12.51
N LEU A 358 -4.71 -29.42 12.11
CA LEU A 358 -4.78 -28.88 10.75
C LEU A 358 -3.77 -29.59 9.86
N THR A 359 -4.25 -30.65 9.23
CA THR A 359 -3.53 -31.42 8.20
C THR A 359 -4.16 -31.20 6.83
N HIS A 360 -3.43 -31.59 5.78
CA HIS A 360 -3.92 -31.51 4.40
C HIS A 360 -5.21 -32.31 4.20
N GLY A 361 -6.17 -31.74 3.49
CA GLY A 361 -7.56 -32.18 3.37
C GLY A 361 -8.50 -31.58 4.41
N LYS A 362 -8.07 -31.42 5.67
CA LYS A 362 -8.92 -30.85 6.75
C LYS A 362 -8.99 -29.32 6.71
N GLU A 363 -7.97 -28.66 6.17
CA GLU A 363 -7.91 -27.20 6.06
C GLU A 363 -9.05 -26.62 5.25
N GLN A 364 -9.53 -27.32 4.21
CA GLN A 364 -10.61 -26.81 3.36
C GLN A 364 -11.92 -26.69 4.16
N ILE A 365 -12.21 -27.66 5.02
CA ILE A 365 -13.37 -27.64 5.91
C ILE A 365 -13.30 -26.42 6.85
N VAL A 366 -12.11 -26.14 7.37
CA VAL A 366 -11.90 -24.99 8.26
C VAL A 366 -11.99 -23.67 7.50
N ILE A 367 -11.40 -23.57 6.31
CA ILE A 367 -11.51 -22.41 5.43
C ILE A 367 -12.99 -22.10 5.12
N ASP A 368 -13.77 -23.10 4.73
CA ASP A 368 -15.19 -22.94 4.40
C ASP A 368 -16.00 -22.45 5.62
N LYS A 369 -15.73 -22.99 6.81
CA LYS A 369 -16.36 -22.53 8.06
C LYS A 369 -15.96 -21.09 8.40
N LEU A 370 -14.68 -20.74 8.26
CA LEU A 370 -14.20 -19.36 8.49
C LEU A 370 -14.88 -18.37 7.56
N GLU A 371 -14.98 -18.69 6.27
CA GLU A 371 -15.63 -17.82 5.26
C GLU A 371 -17.10 -17.54 5.59
N LYS A 372 -17.83 -18.54 6.09
CA LYS A 372 -19.22 -18.39 6.55
C LYS A 372 -19.35 -17.47 7.77
N VAL A 373 -18.46 -17.63 8.77
CA VAL A 373 -18.45 -16.79 9.98
C VAL A 373 -18.09 -15.35 9.65
N ILE A 374 -17.09 -15.17 8.79
CA ILE A 374 -16.67 -13.88 8.26
C ILE A 374 -17.81 -13.17 7.53
N LEU A 375 -18.53 -13.90 6.67
CA LEU A 375 -19.67 -13.37 5.94
C LEU A 375 -20.75 -12.86 6.91
N TYR A 376 -21.08 -13.66 7.93
CA TYR A 376 -22.03 -13.25 8.97
C TYR A 376 -21.58 -11.97 9.68
N LEU A 377 -20.36 -11.95 10.22
CA LEU A 377 -19.79 -10.77 10.92
C LEU A 377 -19.83 -9.51 10.06
N THR A 378 -19.59 -9.63 8.76
CA THR A 378 -19.60 -8.48 7.86
C THR A 378 -21.01 -8.00 7.51
N THR A 379 -22.01 -8.91 7.50
CA THR A 379 -23.40 -8.58 7.18
C THR A 379 -24.21 -8.04 8.36
N THR A 380 -23.94 -8.49 9.58
CA THR A 380 -24.66 -8.04 10.79
C THR A 380 -24.09 -6.75 11.37
N SER A 381 -22.86 -6.41 11.03
CA SER A 381 -22.15 -5.22 11.52
C SER A 381 -22.57 -3.95 10.77
N THR A 382 -23.44 -3.13 11.35
CA THR A 382 -23.84 -1.82 10.80
C THR A 382 -22.90 -0.67 11.22
N SER A 383 -22.07 -0.87 12.26
CA SER A 383 -21.16 0.16 12.76
C SER A 383 -19.77 0.09 12.09
N PRO A 384 -19.15 1.23 11.76
CA PRO A 384 -17.75 1.29 11.31
C PRO A 384 -16.77 0.67 12.32
N PHE A 385 -17.14 0.66 13.61
CA PHE A 385 -16.32 0.17 14.72
C PHE A 385 -16.65 -1.29 15.10
N ALA A 386 -17.54 -1.96 14.38
CA ALA A 386 -17.89 -3.34 14.65
C ALA A 386 -16.81 -4.32 14.18
N ARG A 387 -16.86 -5.55 14.71
CA ARG A 387 -15.95 -6.64 14.35
C ARG A 387 -16.33 -7.18 12.99
N LYS A 388 -15.41 -7.11 12.03
CA LYS A 388 -15.68 -7.45 10.62
C LYS A 388 -14.88 -8.68 10.13
N GLY A 389 -14.27 -9.46 11.02
CA GLY A 389 -13.65 -10.75 10.66
C GLY A 389 -12.27 -10.64 10.02
N ASN A 390 -11.57 -9.51 10.15
CA ASN A 390 -10.29 -9.28 9.47
C ASN A 390 -9.20 -10.27 9.92
N ALA A 391 -9.18 -10.63 11.21
CA ALA A 391 -8.21 -11.56 11.75
C ALA A 391 -8.50 -13.01 11.28
N LEU A 392 -9.79 -13.39 11.30
CA LEU A 392 -10.24 -14.68 10.76
C LEU A 392 -9.88 -14.82 9.27
N GLN A 393 -10.02 -13.75 8.48
CA GLN A 393 -9.62 -13.74 7.08
C GLN A 393 -8.11 -13.95 6.92
N LYS A 394 -7.30 -13.24 7.71
CA LYS A 394 -5.85 -13.38 7.71
C LYS A 394 -5.39 -14.80 8.03
N PHE A 395 -6.09 -15.49 8.94
CA PHE A 395 -5.84 -16.89 9.23
C PHE A 395 -6.29 -17.83 8.10
N SER A 396 -7.47 -17.61 7.50
CA SER A 396 -7.90 -18.33 6.29
C SER A 396 -6.87 -18.20 5.16
N ASP A 397 -6.30 -17.02 5.02
CA ASP A 397 -5.24 -16.74 4.07
C ASP A 397 -3.94 -17.49 4.36
N LEU A 398 -3.57 -17.68 5.63
CA LEU A 398 -2.44 -18.52 6.01
C LEU A 398 -2.64 -19.96 5.55
N LEU A 399 -3.82 -20.53 5.80
CA LEU A 399 -4.14 -21.90 5.43
C LEU A 399 -4.10 -22.09 3.91
N LYS A 400 -4.73 -21.17 3.17
CA LYS A 400 -4.70 -21.17 1.71
C LYS A 400 -3.28 -21.09 1.15
N THR A 401 -2.38 -20.34 1.77
CA THR A 401 -0.99 -20.22 1.32
C THR A 401 -0.16 -21.46 1.70
N ALA A 402 -0.29 -21.96 2.93
CA ALA A 402 0.49 -23.10 3.42
C ALA A 402 0.14 -24.40 2.68
N PHE A 403 -1.15 -24.64 2.40
CA PHE A 403 -1.66 -25.89 1.83
C PHE A 403 -2.01 -25.83 0.34
N ASN A 404 -1.57 -24.81 -0.40
CA ASN A 404 -1.79 -24.70 -1.86
C ASN A 404 -1.04 -25.79 -2.66
N SER A 405 -1.51 -27.03 -2.65
CA SER A 405 -0.71 -28.20 -3.05
C SER A 405 -0.74 -28.55 -4.54
N GLY A 406 -1.53 -27.89 -5.39
CA GLY A 406 -1.49 -28.05 -6.86
C GLY A 406 -1.54 -29.50 -7.37
N GLY A 407 -2.08 -30.44 -6.59
CA GLY A 407 -2.07 -31.89 -6.86
C GLY A 407 -1.21 -32.70 -5.89
N SER A 408 0.13 -32.67 -6.04
CA SER A 408 1.03 -33.52 -5.24
C SER A 408 1.51 -32.86 -3.96
N ILE A 409 1.04 -33.35 -2.82
CA ILE A 409 1.43 -32.86 -1.49
C ILE A 409 2.92 -33.04 -1.20
N VAL A 410 3.53 -34.14 -1.65
CA VAL A 410 4.95 -34.44 -1.39
C VAL A 410 5.83 -33.42 -2.10
N ARG A 411 5.59 -33.20 -3.41
CA ARG A 411 6.30 -32.20 -4.20
C ARG A 411 6.10 -30.79 -3.65
N HIS A 412 4.90 -30.46 -3.18
CA HIS A 412 4.62 -29.18 -2.54
C HIS A 412 5.40 -28.99 -1.24
N LYS A 413 5.40 -29.98 -0.34
CA LYS A 413 6.17 -29.92 0.92
C LYS A 413 7.67 -29.78 0.67
N GLU A 414 8.21 -30.44 -0.35
CA GLU A 414 9.62 -30.28 -0.77
C GLU A 414 9.91 -28.88 -1.30
N LYS A 415 9.05 -28.35 -2.19
CA LYS A 415 9.16 -26.96 -2.67
C LYS A 415 9.09 -25.96 -1.51
N VAL A 416 8.18 -26.15 -0.55
CA VAL A 416 8.06 -25.30 0.65
C VAL A 416 9.33 -25.34 1.48
N LYS A 417 9.87 -26.53 1.78
CA LYS A 417 11.12 -26.68 2.54
C LYS A 417 12.29 -25.93 1.89
N ARG A 418 12.34 -25.93 0.56
CA ARG A 418 13.38 -25.22 -0.20
C ARG A 418 13.14 -23.73 -0.26
N CYS A 419 11.92 -23.26 -0.55
CA CYS A 419 11.63 -21.86 -0.90
C CYS A 419 11.24 -20.97 0.28
N TYR A 420 10.76 -21.55 1.38
CA TYR A 420 10.21 -20.81 2.52
C TYR A 420 11.10 -20.89 3.76
N LYS A 421 11.01 -19.85 4.59
CA LYS A 421 11.51 -19.84 5.96
C LYS A 421 10.41 -19.33 6.89
N VAL A 422 10.38 -19.83 8.11
CA VAL A 422 9.56 -19.29 9.19
C VAL A 422 10.47 -18.48 10.09
N TYR A 423 10.13 -17.22 10.33
CA TYR A 423 10.87 -16.34 11.22
C TYR A 423 9.95 -15.82 12.32
N ILE A 424 10.36 -15.98 13.57
CA ILE A 424 9.54 -15.66 14.74
C ILE A 424 10.29 -14.66 15.60
N GLN A 425 9.66 -13.52 15.86
CA GLN A 425 10.21 -12.48 16.74
C GLN A 425 9.17 -12.03 17.76
N MET A 426 9.62 -11.29 18.77
CA MET A 426 8.71 -10.61 19.67
C MET A 426 7.87 -9.59 18.90
N GLU A 427 6.57 -9.55 19.17
CA GLU A 427 5.66 -8.58 18.58
C GLU A 427 6.02 -7.18 19.12
N GLU A 428 6.42 -6.27 18.22
CA GLU A 428 6.70 -4.89 18.61
C GLU A 428 5.42 -4.23 19.12
N GLN A 429 5.46 -3.73 20.36
CA GLN A 429 4.36 -2.93 20.88
C GLN A 429 4.28 -1.63 20.09
N LYS A 430 3.22 -1.47 19.28
CA LYS A 430 2.96 -0.19 18.59
C LYS A 430 2.85 0.92 19.64
N LYS A 431 3.89 1.77 19.74
CA LYS A 431 3.84 3.04 20.47
C LYS A 431 2.86 3.96 19.73
N ASN A 432 1.57 3.90 20.06
CA ASN A 432 0.58 4.80 19.47
C ASN A 432 0.90 6.24 19.87
N TYR A 433 1.42 7.04 18.93
CA TYR A 433 1.22 8.47 18.92
C TYR A 433 -0.21 8.75 18.43
N LYS A 434 -0.90 9.62 19.17
CA LYS A 434 -2.31 10.04 19.08
C LYS A 434 -3.31 9.11 19.78
N SER A 435 -3.88 9.70 20.84
CA SER A 435 -5.06 9.29 21.57
C SER A 435 -6.26 9.21 20.62
N ASP A 436 -6.60 8.01 20.17
CA ASP A 436 -7.98 7.71 19.79
C ASP A 436 -8.68 7.01 20.96
N VAL A 437 -9.79 7.61 21.29
CA VAL A 437 -10.60 7.43 22.48
C VAL A 437 -11.75 6.51 22.11
N TRP A 438 -11.64 5.20 22.38
CA TRP A 438 -12.66 4.32 22.96
C TRP A 438 -12.18 2.86 22.92
N GLU A 439 -12.27 2.20 24.07
CA GLU A 439 -11.73 0.87 24.33
C GLU A 439 -12.55 -0.24 23.65
N THR A 440 -12.04 -0.81 22.56
CA THR A 440 -11.93 -2.27 22.51
C THR A 440 -10.87 -2.64 23.55
N LYS A 441 -11.21 -3.47 24.55
CA LYS A 441 -10.23 -4.05 25.48
C LYS A 441 -9.00 -4.46 24.68
N LYS A 442 -7.87 -3.77 24.90
CA LYS A 442 -6.63 -4.06 24.18
C LYS A 442 -6.15 -5.44 24.63
N THR A 443 -6.36 -6.43 23.79
CA THR A 443 -5.76 -7.77 23.90
C THR A 443 -4.29 -7.69 23.47
N THR A 444 -3.51 -6.78 24.05
CA THR A 444 -2.06 -6.71 23.82
C THR A 444 -1.37 -7.62 24.83
N LYS A 445 -0.93 -8.80 24.37
CA LYS A 445 -0.08 -9.69 25.19
C LYS A 445 1.29 -9.05 25.39
N THR A 446 1.78 -9.06 26.62
CA THR A 446 3.10 -8.52 26.99
C THR A 446 4.26 -9.33 26.42
N ASP A 447 4.02 -10.59 26.03
CA ASP A 447 5.01 -11.53 25.44
C ASP A 447 4.52 -12.09 24.08
N GLY A 448 3.75 -11.28 23.33
CA GLY A 448 3.22 -11.68 22.01
C GLY A 448 4.33 -11.96 20.99
N LYS A 449 4.07 -12.89 20.06
CA LYS A 449 5.02 -13.29 19.00
C LYS A 449 4.45 -12.95 17.64
N LEU A 450 5.32 -12.55 16.72
CA LEU A 450 5.02 -12.35 15.30
C LEU A 450 5.64 -13.51 14.52
N ILE A 451 4.79 -14.31 13.89
CA ILE A 451 5.21 -15.41 13.02
C ILE A 451 5.17 -14.92 11.58
N SER A 452 6.33 -14.94 10.93
CA SER A 452 6.49 -14.57 9.54
C SER A 452 6.79 -15.80 8.70
N TYR A 453 5.87 -16.15 7.80
CA TYR A 453 6.04 -17.23 6.84
C TYR A 453 6.41 -16.63 5.48
N TRP A 454 7.70 -16.58 5.17
CA TRP A 454 8.22 -15.86 4.01
C TRP A 454 8.72 -16.81 2.92
N CYS A 455 8.26 -16.56 1.70
CA CYS A 455 8.83 -17.15 0.49
C CYS A 455 9.96 -16.25 -0.02
N PHE A 456 11.12 -16.84 -0.31
CA PHE A 456 12.28 -16.14 -0.87
C PHE A 456 12.57 -16.52 -2.34
N SER A 457 11.68 -17.31 -2.95
CA SER A 457 11.82 -17.79 -4.32
C SER A 457 10.70 -17.23 -5.20
N PRO A 458 10.98 -16.28 -6.10
CA PRO A 458 9.96 -15.81 -7.04
C PRO A 458 9.55 -16.91 -8.04
N GLY A 459 10.46 -17.84 -8.34
CA GLY A 459 10.16 -19.03 -9.14
C GLY A 459 9.03 -19.89 -8.61
N PHE A 460 8.78 -19.90 -7.29
CA PHE A 460 7.67 -20.65 -6.71
C PHE A 460 6.32 -20.25 -7.32
N GLY A 461 6.03 -18.95 -7.44
CA GLY A 461 4.79 -18.45 -8.02
C GLY A 461 4.79 -18.49 -9.55
N MET A 462 5.94 -18.21 -10.18
CA MET A 462 6.08 -18.20 -11.63
C MET A 462 5.90 -19.60 -12.26
N GLU A 463 6.50 -20.63 -11.66
CA GLU A 463 6.31 -22.02 -12.10
C GLU A 463 4.85 -22.43 -12.00
N GLN A 464 4.18 -22.14 -10.87
CA GLN A 464 2.75 -22.43 -10.68
C GLN A 464 1.88 -21.73 -11.71
N MET A 465 2.29 -20.55 -12.19
CA MET A 465 1.59 -19.79 -13.21
C MET A 465 1.77 -20.42 -14.60
N VAL A 466 2.99 -20.82 -14.97
CA VAL A 466 3.30 -21.47 -16.25
C VAL A 466 2.68 -22.87 -16.33
N GLU A 467 2.63 -23.62 -15.23
CA GLU A 467 1.96 -24.92 -15.12
C GLU A 467 0.45 -24.85 -15.45
N GLN A 468 -0.17 -23.65 -15.49
CA GLN A 468 -1.57 -23.45 -15.93
C GLN A 468 -1.74 -23.34 -17.45
N GLY A 469 -0.73 -23.71 -18.25
CA GLY A 469 -0.84 -23.74 -19.72
C GLY A 469 -0.69 -22.38 -20.39
N ILE A 470 0.07 -21.45 -19.78
CA ILE A 470 0.42 -20.18 -20.42
C ILE A 470 1.19 -20.45 -21.71
N ARG A 471 0.83 -19.70 -22.77
CA ARG A 471 1.50 -19.78 -24.06
C ARG A 471 2.85 -19.08 -24.08
N SER A 472 2.91 -17.85 -23.58
CA SER A 472 4.13 -17.04 -23.56
C SER A 472 4.08 -16.05 -22.41
N VAL A 473 5.24 -15.80 -21.78
CA VAL A 473 5.41 -14.76 -20.75
C VAL A 473 6.51 -13.85 -21.26
N ILE A 474 6.19 -12.58 -21.50
CA ILE A 474 7.15 -11.58 -21.98
C ILE A 474 7.31 -10.54 -20.87
N LEU A 475 8.50 -10.50 -20.27
CA LEU A 475 8.86 -9.52 -19.25
C LEU A 475 9.63 -8.38 -19.90
N THR A 476 9.23 -7.14 -19.65
CA THR A 476 9.89 -5.96 -20.19
C THR A 476 10.05 -4.86 -19.15
N SER A 477 11.20 -4.19 -19.18
CA SER A 477 11.49 -3.02 -18.33
C SER A 477 12.71 -2.28 -18.85
N GLY A 478 12.85 -1.01 -18.44
CA GLY A 478 14.04 -0.19 -18.77
C GLY A 478 15.24 -0.38 -17.86
N THR A 479 15.13 -1.20 -16.81
CA THR A 479 16.15 -1.32 -15.76
C THR A 479 16.37 -2.77 -15.31
N LEU A 480 16.26 -3.74 -16.22
CA LEU A 480 16.45 -5.17 -15.90
C LEU A 480 17.93 -5.58 -15.85
N SER A 481 18.84 -4.83 -16.47
CA SER A 481 20.26 -5.13 -16.43
C SER A 481 20.81 -5.14 -14.99
N PRO A 482 21.65 -6.13 -14.63
CA PRO A 482 22.06 -7.29 -15.43
C PRO A 482 20.95 -8.37 -15.52
N MET A 483 20.69 -8.89 -16.72
CA MET A 483 19.55 -9.79 -16.97
C MET A 483 19.74 -11.21 -16.43
N LYS A 484 20.98 -11.75 -16.43
CA LYS A 484 21.24 -13.14 -16.04
C LYS A 484 20.77 -13.47 -14.60
N PRO A 485 21.12 -12.67 -13.56
CA PRO A 485 20.59 -12.89 -12.22
C PRO A 485 19.07 -12.90 -12.14
N PHE A 486 18.43 -11.92 -12.81
CA PHE A 486 16.97 -11.80 -12.85
C PHE A 486 16.32 -13.06 -13.45
N ILE A 487 16.82 -13.53 -14.61
CA ILE A 487 16.33 -14.74 -15.27
C ILE A 487 16.51 -15.98 -14.38
N SER A 488 17.65 -16.10 -13.69
CA SER A 488 17.92 -17.23 -12.80
C SER A 488 16.95 -17.30 -11.61
N GLU A 489 16.53 -16.16 -11.06
CA GLU A 489 15.60 -16.13 -9.92
C GLU A 489 14.15 -16.47 -10.32
N LEU A 490 13.72 -16.10 -11.53
CA LEU A 490 12.35 -16.32 -12.03
C LEU A 490 11.94 -17.79 -12.11
N GLY A 491 12.88 -18.74 -12.15
CA GLY A 491 12.58 -20.18 -12.11
C GLY A 491 11.81 -20.74 -13.32
N ILE A 492 11.72 -19.98 -14.42
CA ILE A 492 11.03 -20.40 -15.66
C ILE A 492 12.00 -20.37 -16.86
N PRO A 493 11.80 -21.22 -17.88
CA PRO A 493 12.69 -21.26 -19.03
C PRO A 493 12.54 -20.01 -19.89
N ILE A 494 13.59 -19.18 -19.99
CA ILE A 494 13.62 -18.00 -20.85
C ILE A 494 14.46 -18.30 -22.09
N ALA A 495 13.81 -18.40 -23.24
CA ALA A 495 14.48 -18.69 -24.52
C ALA A 495 14.91 -17.41 -25.26
N VAL A 496 14.11 -16.35 -25.16
CA VAL A 496 14.34 -15.10 -25.89
C VAL A 496 14.84 -14.02 -24.93
N GLN A 497 15.95 -13.38 -25.27
CA GLN A 497 16.53 -12.28 -24.48
C GLN A 497 16.87 -11.11 -25.40
N LEU A 498 16.68 -9.89 -24.91
CA LEU A 498 17.07 -8.67 -25.60
C LEU A 498 17.61 -7.65 -24.60
N GLU A 499 18.75 -7.05 -24.90
CA GLU A 499 19.30 -5.90 -24.19
C GLU A 499 19.58 -4.78 -25.21
N ASN A 500 18.59 -3.90 -25.39
CA ASN A 500 18.69 -2.84 -26.40
C ASN A 500 19.61 -1.70 -25.96
N PRO A 501 20.41 -1.11 -26.87
CA PRO A 501 21.08 0.15 -26.61
C PRO A 501 20.07 1.30 -26.50
N HIS A 502 20.50 2.43 -25.95
CA HIS A 502 19.68 3.64 -25.94
C HIS A 502 19.76 4.35 -27.30
N ILE A 503 18.67 5.00 -27.71
CA ILE A 503 18.62 5.84 -28.91
C ILE A 503 19.45 7.13 -28.83
N VAL A 504 19.98 7.47 -27.65
CA VAL A 504 20.68 8.75 -27.44
C VAL A 504 22.15 8.64 -27.81
N THR A 505 22.67 9.75 -28.32
CA THR A 505 24.06 9.92 -28.72
C THR A 505 24.94 10.40 -27.56
N LYS A 506 26.27 10.31 -27.73
CA LYS A 506 27.26 10.77 -26.74
C LYS A 506 27.11 12.25 -26.37
N GLN A 507 26.57 13.07 -27.26
CA GLN A 507 26.37 14.50 -27.08
C GLN A 507 25.16 14.83 -26.20
N GLN A 508 24.25 13.87 -26.00
CA GLN A 508 22.99 14.08 -25.25
C GLN A 508 23.07 13.63 -23.79
N VAL A 509 24.13 12.93 -23.40
CA VAL A 509 24.28 12.41 -22.04
C VAL A 509 25.67 12.69 -21.49
N CYS A 510 25.71 13.30 -20.32
CA CYS A 510 26.93 13.48 -19.54
C CYS A 510 26.83 12.64 -18.26
N VAL A 511 27.78 11.73 -18.02
CA VAL A 511 27.77 10.87 -16.83
C VAL A 511 29.08 10.99 -16.08
N GLY A 512 29.01 11.38 -14.80
CA GLY A 512 30.17 11.58 -13.95
C GLY A 512 30.07 10.89 -12.60
N VAL A 513 31.15 10.24 -12.18
CA VAL A 513 31.35 9.83 -10.79
C VAL A 513 32.10 10.94 -10.06
N LEU A 514 31.52 11.42 -8.96
CA LEU A 514 32.08 12.46 -8.10
C LEU A 514 32.38 11.88 -6.72
N SER A 515 33.67 11.72 -6.43
CA SER A 515 34.15 11.08 -5.21
C SER A 515 34.46 12.06 -4.08
N GLN A 516 34.65 13.34 -4.39
CA GLN A 516 35.01 14.38 -3.45
C GLN A 516 34.26 15.68 -3.78
N GLY A 517 33.90 16.45 -2.75
CA GLY A 517 33.26 17.75 -2.92
C GLY A 517 34.25 18.88 -3.28
N PRO A 518 33.77 20.13 -3.37
CA PRO A 518 34.59 21.28 -3.75
C PRO A 518 35.70 21.62 -2.74
N ASP A 519 35.57 21.13 -1.52
CA ASP A 519 36.54 21.26 -0.42
C ASP A 519 37.48 20.04 -0.30
N ASN A 520 37.53 19.18 -1.32
CA ASN A 520 38.28 17.90 -1.36
C ASN A 520 37.86 16.90 -0.26
N HIS A 521 36.73 17.13 0.41
CA HIS A 521 36.22 16.16 1.38
C HIS A 521 35.58 14.97 0.65
N PRO A 522 35.89 13.72 1.02
CA PRO A 522 35.29 12.54 0.40
C PRO A 522 33.77 12.52 0.54
N LEU A 523 33.07 12.32 -0.58
CA LEU A 523 31.63 12.10 -0.57
C LEU A 523 31.37 10.61 -0.32
N ASN A 524 30.97 10.27 0.91
CA ASN A 524 30.65 8.90 1.28
C ASN A 524 29.42 8.90 2.20
N SER A 525 28.32 8.31 1.73
CA SER A 525 27.06 8.21 2.47
C SER A 525 26.93 6.88 3.26
N SER A 526 28.03 6.20 3.58
CA SER A 526 27.99 4.94 4.36
C SER A 526 27.54 5.18 5.80
N TYR A 527 27.15 4.11 6.52
CA TYR A 527 26.68 4.20 7.90
C TYR A 527 27.64 4.99 8.83
N ASN A 528 28.95 4.83 8.61
CA ASN A 528 30.00 5.43 9.42
C ASN A 528 30.17 6.94 9.18
N THR A 529 29.82 7.44 7.99
CA THR A 529 30.14 8.79 7.52
C THR A 529 28.90 9.64 7.22
N ARG A 530 27.74 9.02 6.99
CA ARG A 530 26.46 9.72 6.70
C ARG A 530 26.02 10.72 7.78
N ASN A 531 26.58 10.61 8.98
CA ASN A 531 26.29 11.49 10.10
C ASN A 531 27.35 12.57 10.34
N ASP A 532 28.48 12.53 9.61
CA ASP A 532 29.57 13.50 9.71
C ASP A 532 29.12 14.87 9.18
N PRO A 533 29.13 15.94 10.01
CA PRO A 533 28.80 17.29 9.57
C PRO A 533 29.67 17.79 8.41
N LYS A 534 30.94 17.36 8.30
CA LYS A 534 31.84 17.75 7.20
C LYS A 534 31.36 17.18 5.87
N TYR A 535 30.97 15.92 5.85
CA TYR A 535 30.37 15.28 4.68
C TYR A 535 29.10 16.00 4.24
N ILE A 536 28.19 16.27 5.18
CA ILE A 536 26.91 16.95 4.89
C ILE A 536 27.14 18.37 4.35
N ALA A 537 28.08 19.11 4.92
CA ALA A 537 28.45 20.45 4.43
C ALA A 537 29.08 20.41 3.03
N SER A 538 30.01 19.48 2.79
CA SER A 538 30.66 19.28 1.48
C SER A 538 29.65 18.92 0.39
N LEU A 539 28.67 18.06 0.72
CA LEU A 539 27.56 17.70 -0.15
C LEU A 539 26.65 18.90 -0.44
N GLY A 540 26.32 19.71 0.57
CA GLY A 540 25.53 20.94 0.37
C GLY A 540 26.22 21.95 -0.55
N ARG A 541 27.54 22.14 -0.38
CA ARG A 541 28.36 22.97 -1.28
C ARG A 541 28.40 22.41 -2.70
N THR A 542 28.45 21.09 -2.85
CA THR A 542 28.36 20.41 -4.16
C THR A 542 27.03 20.75 -4.84
N VAL A 543 25.90 20.61 -4.13
CA VAL A 543 24.57 20.94 -4.65
C VAL A 543 24.45 22.41 -5.03
N TYR A 544 24.97 23.33 -4.20
CA TYR A 544 25.00 24.77 -4.51
C TYR A 544 25.76 25.09 -5.80
N ASN A 545 26.94 24.49 -6.01
CA ASN A 545 27.71 24.73 -7.23
C ASN A 545 26.99 24.20 -8.47
N PHE A 546 26.38 23.02 -8.38
CA PHE A 546 25.63 22.46 -9.51
C PHE A 546 24.30 23.17 -9.77
N SER A 547 23.63 23.70 -8.75
CA SER A 547 22.41 24.52 -8.95
C SER A 547 22.71 25.81 -9.73
N CYS A 548 23.96 26.29 -9.72
CA CYS A 548 24.39 27.44 -10.52
C CYS A 548 24.65 27.09 -12.01
N ILE A 549 24.89 25.82 -12.34
CA ILE A 549 25.32 25.38 -13.68
C ILE A 549 24.19 24.70 -14.44
N VAL A 550 23.41 23.86 -13.77
CA VAL A 550 22.36 23.07 -14.39
C VAL A 550 21.18 23.97 -14.75
N PRO A 551 20.74 24.03 -16.02
CA PRO A 551 19.55 24.79 -16.40
C PRO A 551 18.28 24.05 -15.94
N HIS A 552 17.21 24.80 -15.68
CA HIS A 552 15.88 24.25 -15.35
C HIS A 552 15.88 23.25 -14.18
N GLY A 553 15.37 22.03 -14.36
CA GLY A 553 15.16 21.04 -13.30
C GLY A 553 16.43 20.31 -12.86
N LEU A 554 16.73 20.38 -11.56
CA LEU A 554 17.77 19.59 -10.89
C LEU A 554 17.13 18.59 -9.93
N LEU A 555 17.28 17.29 -10.21
CA LEU A 555 16.75 16.22 -9.36
C LEU A 555 17.84 15.70 -8.43
N ILE A 556 17.53 15.52 -7.15
CA ILE A 556 18.45 15.04 -6.13
C ILE A 556 17.83 13.82 -5.44
N PHE A 557 18.39 12.64 -5.68
CA PHE A 557 17.93 11.41 -5.05
C PHE A 557 18.83 10.98 -3.90
N PHE A 558 18.23 10.83 -2.73
CA PHE A 558 18.86 10.32 -1.53
C PHE A 558 18.63 8.82 -1.35
N PRO A 559 19.44 8.13 -0.51
CA PRO A 559 19.26 6.70 -0.25
C PRO A 559 18.00 6.39 0.57
N SER A 560 17.60 7.32 1.46
CA SER A 560 16.46 7.14 2.36
C SER A 560 15.95 8.48 2.90
N TYR A 561 14.67 8.50 3.35
CA TYR A 561 14.04 9.67 3.96
C TYR A 561 14.79 10.22 5.19
N PRO A 562 15.32 9.38 6.12
CA PRO A 562 16.09 9.89 7.26
C PRO A 562 17.35 10.67 6.84
N ILE A 563 18.06 10.20 5.80
CA ILE A 563 19.27 10.89 5.31
C ILE A 563 18.88 12.21 4.65
N MET A 564 17.86 12.20 3.79
CA MET A 564 17.34 13.42 3.15
C MET A 564 16.91 14.47 4.19
N LYS A 565 16.16 14.04 5.21
CA LYS A 565 15.72 14.91 6.31
C LYS A 565 16.91 15.50 7.06
N LYS A 566 17.90 14.68 7.39
CA LYS A 566 19.11 15.15 8.09
C LYS A 566 19.88 16.18 7.25
N CYS A 567 20.12 15.91 5.97
CA CYS A 567 20.78 16.87 5.09
C CYS A 567 20.01 18.19 4.99
N ARG A 568 18.68 18.13 4.85
CA ARG A 568 17.83 19.33 4.86
C ARG A 568 18.00 20.14 6.16
N ASP A 569 17.81 19.49 7.30
CA ASP A 569 17.83 20.14 8.61
C ASP A 569 19.23 20.77 8.88
N ASP A 570 20.32 20.06 8.55
CA ASP A 570 21.69 20.57 8.70
C ASP A 570 22.01 21.69 7.70
N TRP A 571 21.56 21.61 6.44
CA TRP A 571 21.74 22.69 5.46
C TRP A 571 20.97 23.96 5.83
N GLN A 572 19.80 23.83 6.47
CA GLN A 572 19.06 24.96 7.01
C GLN A 572 19.85 25.64 8.14
N ASN A 573 20.37 24.85 9.09
CA ASN A 573 21.17 25.36 10.20
C ASN A 573 22.47 26.05 9.74
N MET A 574 23.07 25.59 8.65
CA MET A 574 24.31 26.17 8.08
C MET A 574 24.05 27.36 7.14
N GLY A 575 22.80 27.70 6.84
CA GLY A 575 22.43 28.72 5.84
C GLY A 575 22.65 28.31 4.37
N LEU A 576 23.18 27.10 4.11
CA LEU A 576 23.36 26.56 2.75
C LEU A 576 22.03 26.36 2.03
N TRP A 577 20.98 25.98 2.76
CA TRP A 577 19.63 25.84 2.21
C TRP A 577 19.16 27.12 1.54
N THR A 578 19.30 28.26 2.23
CA THR A 578 18.90 29.57 1.73
C THR A 578 19.71 29.96 0.49
N GLN A 579 21.04 29.75 0.50
CA GLN A 579 21.90 30.02 -0.66
C GLN A 579 21.51 29.20 -1.89
N ILE A 580 21.14 27.93 -1.71
CA ILE A 580 20.65 27.09 -2.81
C ILE A 580 19.28 27.59 -3.28
N ALA A 581 18.35 27.87 -2.36
CA ALA A 581 17.00 28.31 -2.64
C ALA A 581 16.93 29.66 -3.39
N GLU A 582 17.84 30.59 -3.09
CA GLU A 582 18.00 31.87 -3.81
C GLU A 582 18.38 31.67 -5.28
N ARG A 583 19.09 30.59 -5.61
CA ARG A 583 19.44 30.24 -7.00
C ARG A 583 18.33 29.46 -7.68
N LYS A 584 17.78 28.46 -6.99
CA LYS A 584 16.70 27.59 -7.45
C LYS A 584 15.85 27.17 -6.25
N PRO A 585 14.54 27.47 -6.22
CA PRO A 585 13.66 27.01 -5.15
C PRO A 585 13.73 25.49 -4.99
N ILE A 586 13.67 25.04 -3.74
CA ILE A 586 13.85 23.63 -3.38
C ILE A 586 12.49 23.05 -2.99
N TYR A 587 12.12 21.97 -3.67
CA TYR A 587 10.96 21.14 -3.38
C TYR A 587 11.42 19.82 -2.80
N VAL A 588 10.67 19.28 -1.83
CA VAL A 588 11.02 18.04 -1.13
C VAL A 588 9.87 17.07 -1.25
N GLU A 589 10.19 15.81 -1.58
CA GLU A 589 9.23 14.73 -1.65
C GLU A 589 8.45 14.59 -0.32
N PRO A 590 7.11 14.77 -0.34
CA PRO A 590 6.30 14.61 0.86
C PRO A 590 6.09 13.13 1.19
N THR A 591 6.11 12.83 2.48
CA THR A 591 5.83 11.48 2.98
C THR A 591 4.34 11.14 2.87
N SER A 592 3.44 12.12 3.05
CA SER A 592 1.99 11.96 2.88
C SER A 592 1.58 11.91 1.40
N LYS A 593 0.41 11.32 1.11
CA LYS A 593 -0.14 11.25 -0.26
C LYS A 593 -0.74 12.60 -0.68
N ASP A 594 -1.42 13.29 0.22
CA ASP A 594 -2.21 14.48 -0.09
C ASP A 594 -1.35 15.69 -0.50
N GLY A 595 -0.11 15.77 -0.02
CA GLY A 595 0.82 16.84 -0.40
C GLY A 595 1.57 16.59 -1.72
N PHE A 596 1.59 15.35 -2.22
CA PHE A 596 2.46 14.96 -3.34
C PHE A 596 2.09 15.67 -4.64
N VAL A 597 0.81 15.68 -4.98
CA VAL A 597 0.30 16.29 -6.22
C VAL A 597 0.55 17.80 -6.21
N ASN A 598 0.34 18.47 -5.07
CA ASN A 598 0.53 19.90 -4.94
C ASN A 598 1.99 20.30 -5.11
N VAL A 599 2.92 19.62 -4.41
CA VAL A 599 4.36 19.88 -4.52
C VAL A 599 4.88 19.66 -5.95
N MET A 600 4.38 18.62 -6.64
CA MET A 600 4.74 18.38 -8.04
C MET A 600 4.23 19.47 -8.97
N ASN A 601 3.00 19.95 -8.77
CA ASN A 601 2.43 21.05 -9.54
C ASN A 601 3.23 22.34 -9.36
N GLU A 602 3.55 22.70 -8.12
CA GLU A 602 4.37 23.87 -7.81
C GLU A 602 5.76 23.77 -8.45
N TYR A 603 6.38 22.59 -8.42
CA TYR A 603 7.65 22.34 -9.10
C TYR A 603 7.55 22.62 -10.60
N TYR A 604 6.59 22.00 -11.30
CA TYR A 604 6.42 22.20 -12.74
C TYR A 604 6.09 23.64 -13.10
N GLN A 605 5.27 24.32 -12.29
CA GLN A 605 4.99 25.74 -12.47
C GLN A 605 6.26 26.58 -12.38
N LYS A 606 7.16 26.30 -11.43
CA LYS A 606 8.43 27.02 -11.34
C LYS A 606 9.44 26.69 -12.42
N ILE A 607 9.41 25.49 -12.98
CA ILE A 607 10.22 25.18 -14.17
C ILE A 607 9.76 25.99 -15.39
N ARG A 608 8.44 26.21 -15.53
CA ARG A 608 7.85 26.97 -16.64
C ARG A 608 7.98 28.48 -16.51
N ASP A 609 8.30 28.99 -15.32
CA ASP A 609 8.45 30.41 -15.04
C ASP A 609 9.73 30.98 -15.68
N PRO A 610 9.63 31.86 -16.70
CA PRO A 610 10.80 32.43 -17.39
C PRO A 610 11.66 33.34 -16.50
N SER A 611 11.11 33.85 -15.39
CA SER A 611 11.84 34.68 -14.42
C SER A 611 12.81 33.86 -13.55
N CYS A 612 12.67 32.54 -13.55
CA CYS A 612 13.43 31.63 -12.70
C CYS A 612 14.38 30.78 -13.53
N LYS A 613 15.56 30.50 -12.96
CA LYS A 613 16.54 29.59 -13.60
C LYS A 613 16.15 28.11 -13.50
N GLY A 614 14.95 27.80 -12.98
CA GLY A 614 14.46 26.45 -12.68
C GLY A 614 14.34 26.15 -11.19
N ALA A 615 14.25 24.87 -10.84
CA ALA A 615 13.97 24.40 -9.48
C ALA A 615 14.74 23.12 -9.12
N VAL A 616 14.99 22.91 -7.83
CA VAL A 616 15.57 21.68 -7.27
C VAL A 616 14.46 20.81 -6.72
N PHE A 617 14.50 19.51 -6.98
CA PHE A 617 13.61 18.53 -6.37
C PHE A 617 14.40 17.46 -5.61
N MET A 618 14.24 17.42 -4.28
CA MET A 618 14.83 16.41 -3.40
C MET A 618 13.86 15.25 -3.21
N ALA A 619 14.32 14.04 -3.52
CA ALA A 619 13.53 12.81 -3.48
C ALA A 619 14.36 11.61 -2.98
N VAL A 620 13.74 10.45 -2.83
CA VAL A 620 14.39 9.20 -2.43
C VAL A 620 14.42 8.20 -3.60
N CYS A 621 15.50 7.43 -3.75
CA CYS A 621 15.67 6.45 -4.85
C CYS A 621 14.59 5.35 -4.89
N ARG A 622 13.92 5.08 -3.76
CA ARG A 622 12.80 4.14 -3.62
C ARG A 622 11.51 4.86 -3.19
N GLY A 623 11.40 6.12 -3.57
CA GLY A 623 10.27 7.02 -3.31
C GLY A 623 9.26 7.00 -4.46
N LYS A 624 8.19 7.78 -4.30
CA LYS A 624 7.14 7.94 -5.32
C LYS A 624 7.70 8.59 -6.59
N VAL A 625 8.61 9.56 -6.42
CA VAL A 625 9.22 10.31 -7.53
C VAL A 625 10.06 9.42 -8.44
N SER A 626 10.76 8.42 -7.89
CA SER A 626 11.64 7.52 -8.62
C SER A 626 10.92 6.35 -9.29
N GLU A 627 9.68 6.02 -8.87
CA GLU A 627 8.94 4.86 -9.39
C GLU A 627 7.89 5.19 -10.46
N GLY A 628 7.27 6.39 -10.43
CA GLY A 628 6.03 6.63 -11.21
C GLY A 628 5.89 7.96 -11.96
N LEU A 629 6.91 8.82 -11.98
CA LEU A 629 6.84 10.12 -12.66
C LEU A 629 7.84 10.25 -13.83
N ASP A 630 7.47 11.09 -14.79
CA ASP A 630 8.29 11.44 -15.94
C ASP A 630 8.78 12.89 -15.86
N PHE A 631 10.10 13.07 -15.92
CA PHE A 631 10.76 14.38 -15.94
C PHE A 631 11.37 14.64 -17.32
N ALA A 632 10.52 14.72 -18.34
CA ALA A 632 10.95 15.01 -19.70
C ALA A 632 11.46 16.46 -19.84
N ASN A 633 12.43 16.67 -20.71
CA ASN A 633 12.85 18.01 -21.14
C ASN A 633 13.33 18.91 -19.97
N ALA A 634 12.81 20.14 -19.90
CA ALA A 634 13.18 21.12 -18.88
C ALA A 634 12.86 20.66 -17.44
N ASN A 635 11.93 19.71 -17.28
CA ASN A 635 11.54 19.18 -15.97
C ASN A 635 12.66 18.38 -15.29
N GLY A 636 13.70 17.95 -15.99
CA GLY A 636 14.80 17.20 -15.39
C GLY A 636 16.04 17.20 -16.27
N ARG A 637 16.91 18.20 -16.12
CA ARG A 637 18.14 18.34 -16.91
C ARG A 637 19.36 17.69 -16.27
N ALA A 638 19.36 17.55 -14.95
CA ALA A 638 20.35 16.73 -14.29
C ALA A 638 19.77 15.94 -13.11
N VAL A 639 20.38 14.79 -12.85
CA VAL A 639 20.10 13.95 -11.70
C VAL A 639 21.37 13.75 -10.87
N LEU A 640 21.27 14.03 -9.58
CA LEU A 640 22.29 13.81 -8.56
C LEU A 640 21.89 12.59 -7.74
N ILE A 641 22.70 11.54 -7.77
CA ILE A 641 22.51 10.35 -6.92
C ILE A 641 23.43 10.47 -5.73
N ILE A 642 22.84 10.71 -4.56
CA ILE A 642 23.57 10.86 -3.30
C ILE A 642 23.61 9.50 -2.63
N GLY A 643 24.81 8.92 -2.52
CA GLY A 643 25.00 7.64 -1.85
C GLY A 643 24.38 6.43 -2.56
N LEU A 644 24.56 5.26 -1.94
CA LEU A 644 24.01 3.99 -2.43
C LEU A 644 22.75 3.61 -1.64
N PRO A 645 21.59 3.40 -2.32
CA PRO A 645 20.30 3.08 -1.69
C PRO A 645 20.18 1.59 -1.31
N PHE A 646 21.09 1.12 -0.46
CA PHE A 646 21.04 -0.24 0.06
C PHE A 646 19.80 -0.48 0.94
N PRO A 647 19.15 -1.65 0.83
CA PRO A 647 18.20 -2.10 1.84
C PRO A 647 18.83 -2.12 3.24
N PRO A 648 18.06 -1.97 4.34
CA PRO A 648 18.62 -2.03 5.68
C PRO A 648 19.21 -3.42 5.97
N LEU A 649 20.54 -3.50 6.17
CA LEU A 649 21.24 -4.78 6.37
C LEU A 649 20.74 -5.59 7.58
N LYS A 650 20.29 -4.90 8.64
CA LYS A 650 19.76 -5.53 9.86
C LYS A 650 18.28 -5.91 9.77
N ASP A 651 17.63 -5.68 8.63
CA ASP A 651 16.26 -6.17 8.43
C ASP A 651 16.31 -7.71 8.34
N PRO A 652 15.56 -8.43 9.19
CA PRO A 652 15.55 -9.90 9.19
C PRO A 652 15.23 -10.49 7.81
N ARG A 653 14.34 -9.86 7.04
CA ARG A 653 13.97 -10.33 5.70
C ARG A 653 15.14 -10.21 4.73
N VAL A 654 15.93 -9.14 4.82
CA VAL A 654 17.14 -8.94 4.01
C VAL A 654 18.19 -9.99 4.36
N MET A 655 18.48 -10.17 5.65
CA MET A 655 19.45 -11.17 6.12
C MET A 655 19.05 -12.59 5.70
N LEU A 656 17.78 -12.93 5.83
CA LEU A 656 17.27 -14.25 5.45
C LEU A 656 17.26 -14.48 3.94
N LYS A 657 16.95 -13.45 3.13
CA LYS A 657 17.09 -13.56 1.66
C LYS A 657 18.55 -13.80 1.27
N GLN A 658 19.51 -13.11 1.89
CA GLN A 658 20.94 -13.35 1.64
C GLN A 658 21.36 -14.77 2.01
N ARG A 659 20.97 -15.26 3.19
CA ARG A 659 21.25 -16.65 3.63
C ARG A 659 20.59 -17.67 2.71
N TYR A 660 19.34 -17.44 2.33
CA TYR A 660 18.60 -18.29 1.41
C TYR A 660 19.32 -18.44 0.07
N LEU A 661 19.79 -17.33 -0.51
CA LEU A 661 20.55 -17.35 -1.77
C LEU A 661 21.86 -18.14 -1.66
N GLU A 662 22.53 -18.08 -0.50
CA GLU A 662 23.73 -18.88 -0.24
C GLU A 662 23.40 -20.38 -0.13
N GLU A 663 22.30 -20.74 0.55
CA GLU A 663 21.88 -22.13 0.72
C GLU A 663 21.43 -22.81 -0.58
N ILE A 664 20.75 -22.10 -1.48
CA ILE A 664 20.29 -22.67 -2.76
C ILE A 664 21.38 -22.76 -3.82
N ARG A 665 22.56 -22.19 -3.54
CA ARG A 665 23.69 -22.21 -4.44
C ARG A 665 24.25 -23.63 -4.49
N THR A 666 24.09 -24.29 -5.63
CA THR A 666 24.73 -25.58 -5.91
C THR A 666 25.91 -25.36 -6.85
N THR A 667 26.90 -26.26 -6.83
CA THR A 667 28.10 -26.20 -7.69
C THR A 667 27.76 -26.16 -9.19
N GLU A 668 26.56 -26.61 -9.57
CA GLU A 668 26.07 -26.69 -10.94
C GLU A 668 25.21 -25.50 -11.39
N LYS A 669 24.76 -24.63 -10.46
CA LYS A 669 23.96 -23.44 -10.79
C LYS A 669 24.76 -22.19 -10.50
N GLU A 670 25.06 -21.40 -11.54
CA GLU A 670 25.58 -20.02 -11.44
C GLU A 670 24.54 -19.08 -10.82
N SER A 671 24.10 -19.37 -9.60
CA SER A 671 23.16 -18.57 -8.83
C SER A 671 23.89 -17.38 -8.19
N LEU A 672 23.16 -16.28 -8.08
CA LEU A 672 23.59 -15.04 -7.44
C LEU A 672 23.92 -15.25 -5.95
N THR A 673 25.06 -14.74 -5.48
CA THR A 673 25.37 -14.73 -4.04
C THR A 673 24.50 -13.73 -3.29
N GLY A 674 24.31 -13.93 -1.98
CA GLY A 674 23.58 -12.99 -1.14
C GLY A 674 24.17 -11.56 -1.16
N GLN A 675 25.49 -11.44 -1.30
CA GLN A 675 26.15 -10.13 -1.38
C GLN A 675 25.97 -9.47 -2.75
N GLU A 676 26.02 -10.24 -3.85
CA GLU A 676 25.74 -9.71 -5.19
C GLU A 676 24.29 -9.26 -5.29
N TRP A 677 23.33 -10.04 -4.76
CA TRP A 677 21.93 -9.64 -4.67
C TRP A 677 21.74 -8.32 -3.95
N TYR A 678 22.37 -8.15 -2.79
CA TYR A 678 22.28 -6.93 -2.01
C TYR A 678 22.84 -5.71 -2.76
N GLN A 679 23.90 -5.89 -3.54
CA GLN A 679 24.44 -4.85 -4.44
C GLN A 679 23.50 -4.56 -5.61
N LEU A 680 22.93 -5.59 -6.23
CA LEU A 680 21.96 -5.45 -7.32
C LEU A 680 20.74 -4.64 -6.87
N GLU A 681 20.23 -4.88 -5.67
CA GLU A 681 19.13 -4.11 -5.11
C GLU A 681 19.45 -2.61 -5.01
N ALA A 682 20.66 -2.22 -4.62
CA ALA A 682 21.07 -0.82 -4.63
C ALA A 682 21.17 -0.27 -6.06
N SER A 683 21.79 -1.03 -6.98
CA SER A 683 21.99 -0.60 -8.37
C SER A 683 20.68 -0.41 -9.14
N ARG A 684 19.67 -1.27 -8.91
CA ARG A 684 18.34 -1.17 -9.53
C ARG A 684 17.63 0.13 -9.13
N ALA A 685 17.67 0.50 -7.85
CA ALA A 685 17.09 1.75 -7.38
C ALA A 685 17.81 2.99 -7.98
N VAL A 686 19.13 2.90 -8.18
CA VAL A 686 19.90 3.95 -8.89
C VAL A 686 19.49 4.03 -10.36
N ASN A 687 19.39 2.90 -11.08
CA ASN A 687 18.97 2.86 -12.48
C ASN A 687 17.55 3.44 -12.67
N GLN A 688 16.62 3.18 -11.73
CA GLN A 688 15.27 3.75 -11.76
C GLN A 688 15.26 5.27 -11.63
N ALA A 689 16.11 5.83 -10.75
CA ALA A 689 16.26 7.27 -10.60
C ALA A 689 16.92 7.91 -11.84
N ILE A 690 17.93 7.26 -12.42
CA ILE A 690 18.63 7.73 -13.63
C ILE A 690 17.70 7.72 -14.85
N GLY A 691 16.83 6.71 -14.98
CA GLY A 691 15.90 6.58 -16.09
C GLY A 691 14.88 7.72 -16.22
N ARG A 692 14.86 8.68 -15.29
CA ARG A 692 13.88 9.78 -15.21
C ARG A 692 14.17 10.97 -16.12
N ILE A 693 15.43 11.19 -16.51
CA ILE A 693 15.89 12.43 -17.18
C ILE A 693 15.94 12.38 -18.72
N ILE A 694 15.91 11.21 -19.34
CA ILE A 694 15.92 11.07 -20.81
C ILE A 694 14.65 10.33 -21.23
N ARG A 695 13.72 11.05 -21.89
CA ARG A 695 12.38 10.52 -22.20
C ARG A 695 12.06 10.36 -23.68
N HIS A 696 12.83 10.97 -24.57
CA HIS A 696 12.67 10.78 -26.01
C HIS A 696 13.98 11.02 -26.75
N LYS A 697 14.02 10.68 -28.05
CA LYS A 697 15.22 10.79 -28.90
C LYS A 697 15.87 12.18 -28.93
N ASN A 698 15.10 13.24 -28.72
CA ASN A 698 15.60 14.62 -28.74
C ASN A 698 15.94 15.16 -27.34
N ASP A 699 15.83 14.34 -26.30
CA ASP A 699 16.06 14.78 -24.91
C ASP A 699 17.56 14.69 -24.57
N TYR A 700 17.97 15.40 -23.53
CA TYR A 700 19.35 15.39 -23.04
C TYR A 700 19.41 15.70 -21.54
N GLY A 701 20.42 15.17 -20.88
CA GLY A 701 20.63 15.44 -19.47
C GLY A 701 21.93 14.89 -18.90
N ALA A 702 22.23 15.30 -17.67
CA ALA A 702 23.43 14.92 -16.95
C ALA A 702 23.12 14.00 -15.75
N VAL A 703 23.95 13.00 -15.53
CA VAL A 703 23.87 12.07 -14.39
C VAL A 703 25.14 12.20 -13.57
N ILE A 704 25.01 12.58 -12.31
CA ILE A 704 26.15 12.74 -11.40
C ILE A 704 25.97 11.80 -10.21
N LEU A 705 26.91 10.87 -10.07
CA LEU A 705 26.95 9.86 -9.01
C LEU A 705 27.85 10.39 -7.88
N CYS A 706 27.23 10.94 -6.83
CA CYS A 706 27.90 11.62 -5.71
C CYS A 706 28.19 10.65 -4.55
N ASP A 707 29.10 9.70 -4.77
CA ASP A 707 29.67 8.85 -3.72
C ASP A 707 30.94 8.17 -4.24
N CYS A 708 32.02 8.14 -3.47
CA CYS A 708 33.27 7.50 -3.88
C CYS A 708 33.11 5.99 -4.16
N ARG A 709 32.11 5.33 -3.58
CA ARG A 709 31.85 3.89 -3.82
C ARG A 709 31.38 3.59 -5.24
N PHE A 710 30.88 4.57 -5.99
CA PHE A 710 30.54 4.40 -7.40
C PHE A 710 31.77 4.18 -8.29
N GLU A 711 32.99 4.41 -7.79
CA GLU A 711 34.23 4.08 -8.53
C GLU A 711 34.50 2.58 -8.65
N ASN A 712 33.84 1.77 -7.81
CA ASN A 712 33.98 0.33 -7.79
C ASN A 712 33.59 -0.26 -9.17
N PRO A 713 34.50 -1.01 -9.82
CA PRO A 713 34.24 -1.58 -11.15
C PRO A 713 33.05 -2.55 -11.16
N ASN A 714 32.76 -3.24 -10.05
CA ASN A 714 31.60 -4.13 -9.95
C ASN A 714 30.29 -3.35 -10.01
N PHE A 715 30.22 -2.19 -9.36
CA PHE A 715 29.04 -1.35 -9.42
C PHE A 715 28.81 -0.81 -10.84
N LYS A 716 29.88 -0.42 -11.54
CA LYS A 716 29.80 0.01 -12.96
C LYS A 716 29.18 -1.07 -13.86
N LYS A 717 29.45 -2.35 -13.60
CA LYS A 717 28.86 -3.48 -14.35
C LYS A 717 27.35 -3.68 -14.07
N GLN A 718 26.86 -3.23 -12.92
CA GLN A 718 25.46 -3.37 -12.51
C GLN A 718 24.56 -2.22 -12.98
N LEU A 719 25.14 -1.10 -13.40
CA LEU A 719 24.39 -0.02 -14.06
C LEU A 719 23.86 -0.48 -15.43
N SER A 720 22.77 0.15 -15.91
CA SER A 720 22.20 -0.14 -17.24
C SER A 720 23.26 -0.08 -18.35
N ALA A 721 23.29 -1.06 -19.25
CA ALA A 721 24.36 -1.19 -20.26
C ALA A 721 24.56 0.06 -21.11
N TRP A 722 23.48 0.76 -21.47
CA TRP A 722 23.57 1.96 -22.28
C TRP A 722 24.32 3.12 -21.59
N LEU A 723 24.36 3.16 -20.26
CA LEU A 723 25.03 4.23 -19.50
C LEU A 723 26.54 3.96 -19.35
N ARG A 724 26.93 2.68 -19.28
CA ARG A 724 28.31 2.24 -18.96
C ARG A 724 29.40 2.88 -19.84
N PRO A 725 29.20 3.06 -21.17
CA PRO A 725 30.19 3.70 -22.05
C PRO A 725 30.40 5.19 -21.76
N TYR A 726 29.40 5.87 -21.18
CA TYR A 726 29.41 7.31 -20.96
C TYR A 726 29.97 7.72 -19.59
N ILE A 727 30.12 6.76 -18.66
CA ILE A 727 30.62 7.02 -17.30
C ILE A 727 32.08 7.47 -17.34
N ARG A 728 32.31 8.73 -16.96
CA ARG A 728 33.64 9.31 -16.76
C ARG A 728 33.96 9.44 -15.27
N LYS A 729 35.22 9.22 -14.93
CA LYS A 729 35.77 9.50 -13.59
C LYS A 729 36.42 10.88 -13.61
N PHE A 730 36.14 11.68 -12.59
CA PHE A 730 36.73 13.00 -12.43
C PHE A 730 37.62 13.02 -11.19
N THR A 731 38.88 13.45 -11.35
CA THR A 731 39.88 13.46 -10.27
C THR A 731 39.68 14.63 -9.31
N ASN A 732 39.05 15.72 -9.74
CA ASN A 732 38.72 16.86 -8.91
C ASN A 732 37.38 17.51 -9.29
N PHE A 733 36.82 18.28 -8.37
CA PHE A 733 35.54 18.97 -8.52
C PHE A 733 35.52 20.00 -9.68
N GLY A 734 36.65 20.64 -9.96
CA GLY A 734 36.77 21.63 -11.03
C GLY A 734 36.55 21.03 -12.42
N MET A 735 37.06 19.81 -12.66
CA MET A 735 36.93 19.12 -13.95
C MET A 735 35.48 18.77 -14.28
N ILE A 736 34.73 18.21 -13.32
CA ILE A 736 33.31 17.89 -13.56
C ILE A 736 32.47 19.15 -13.75
N THR A 737 32.80 20.23 -13.03
CA THR A 737 32.15 21.54 -13.16
C THR A 737 32.36 22.12 -14.57
N LYS A 738 33.58 22.01 -15.10
CA LYS A 738 33.90 22.41 -16.48
C LYS A 738 33.14 21.56 -17.49
N GLU A 739 33.18 20.24 -17.35
CA GLU A 739 32.49 19.33 -18.26
C GLU A 739 30.98 19.58 -18.29
N LEU A 740 30.33 19.77 -17.13
CA LEU A 740 28.90 20.07 -17.05
C LEU A 740 28.55 21.38 -17.75
N ARG A 741 29.37 22.42 -17.56
CA ARG A 741 29.18 23.71 -18.22
C ARG A 741 29.32 23.56 -19.74
N ASP A 742 30.36 22.87 -20.20
CA ASP A 742 30.60 22.64 -21.62
C ASP A 742 29.48 21.79 -22.24
N PHE A 743 28.98 20.77 -21.52
CA PHE A 743 27.87 19.94 -21.94
C PHE A 743 26.59 20.75 -22.16
N PHE A 744 26.14 21.51 -21.15
CA PHE A 744 24.90 22.28 -21.28
C PHE A 744 25.01 23.41 -22.30
N ARG A 745 26.16 24.07 -22.41
CA ARG A 745 26.41 25.07 -23.46
C ARG A 745 26.38 24.45 -24.87
N ASN A 746 26.98 23.27 -25.04
CA ASN A 746 26.93 22.57 -26.31
C ASN A 746 25.51 22.11 -26.64
N ALA A 747 24.77 21.59 -25.66
CA ALA A 747 23.38 21.19 -25.83
C ALA A 747 22.48 22.37 -26.23
N GLU A 748 22.67 23.54 -25.61
CA GLU A 748 21.97 24.77 -25.97
C GLU A 748 22.17 25.16 -27.44
N ASN A 749 23.39 24.99 -27.95
CA ASN A 749 23.76 25.37 -29.32
C ASN A 749 23.41 24.32 -30.39
N THR A 750 23.37 23.04 -30.03
CA THR A 750 23.35 21.93 -31.02
C THR A 750 22.13 21.02 -30.94
N LEU A 751 21.40 21.02 -29.82
CA LEU A 751 20.25 20.14 -29.61
C LEU A 751 18.94 20.92 -29.63
N PRO A 752 17.81 20.26 -29.96
CA PRO A 752 16.49 20.89 -29.91
C PRO A 752 16.20 21.43 -28.50
N GLN A 753 15.89 22.72 -28.42
CA GLN A 753 15.51 23.34 -27.16
C GLN A 753 14.08 22.94 -26.77
N PRO A 754 13.80 22.78 -25.46
CA PRO A 754 12.47 22.43 -25.02
C PRO A 754 11.49 23.56 -25.32
N ASP A 755 10.33 23.25 -25.92
CA ASP A 755 9.24 24.20 -26.11
C ASP A 755 8.63 24.57 -24.74
N ILE A 756 9.19 25.58 -24.06
CA ILE A 756 8.66 26.08 -22.78
C ILE A 756 7.30 26.79 -22.96
N ILE A 757 7.00 27.25 -24.19
CA ILE A 757 5.88 28.16 -24.51
C ILE A 757 4.66 27.43 -25.11
N ARG A 758 4.81 26.31 -25.85
CA ARG A 758 3.66 25.62 -26.50
C ARG A 758 2.67 24.96 -25.54
N ALA A 759 2.96 24.89 -24.24
CA ALA A 759 2.00 24.52 -23.22
C ALA A 759 1.01 25.66 -22.84
N GLN A 760 0.95 26.75 -23.60
CA GLN A 760 0.03 27.89 -23.38
C GLN A 760 -1.35 27.72 -24.04
N TYR A 761 -1.51 26.82 -25.01
CA TYR A 761 -2.80 26.55 -25.66
C TYR A 761 -3.09 25.06 -25.67
N GLY A 762 -3.48 24.59 -24.50
CA GLY A 762 -3.98 23.25 -24.25
C GLY A 762 -4.44 23.17 -22.81
N ASN A 763 -5.70 23.53 -22.56
CA ASN A 763 -6.48 22.89 -21.50
C ASN A 763 -6.73 21.42 -21.87
N GLU A 764 -5.69 20.70 -22.32
CA GLU A 764 -5.67 19.26 -22.06
C GLU A 764 -5.36 19.20 -20.58
N ASP A 765 -6.37 18.82 -19.80
CA ASP A 765 -6.20 18.40 -18.42
C ASP A 765 -4.85 17.69 -18.32
N ILE A 766 -3.91 18.30 -17.60
CA ILE A 766 -2.80 17.55 -17.07
C ILE A 766 -3.48 16.57 -16.12
N SER A 767 -3.89 15.42 -16.65
CA SER A 767 -4.18 14.24 -15.87
C SER A 767 -2.84 13.77 -15.33
N LEU A 768 -2.27 14.53 -14.39
CA LEU A 768 -1.73 13.90 -13.20
C LEU A 768 -2.85 12.95 -12.79
N PRO A 769 -2.63 11.62 -12.71
CA PRO A 769 -3.64 10.73 -12.18
C PRO A 769 -4.01 11.28 -10.82
N ALA A 770 -5.14 11.99 -10.78
CA ALA A 770 -5.68 12.55 -9.57
C ALA A 770 -6.07 11.31 -8.79
N VAL A 771 -5.23 10.94 -7.82
CA VAL A 771 -5.57 9.93 -6.84
C VAL A 771 -6.66 10.54 -5.98
N GLY A 772 -7.88 10.52 -6.51
CA GLY A 772 -9.11 10.58 -5.75
C GLY A 772 -9.36 9.21 -5.15
N ALA A 773 -8.55 8.81 -4.18
CA ALA A 773 -9.03 7.88 -3.17
C ALA A 773 -9.81 8.74 -2.18
N THR A 774 -11.13 8.70 -2.25
CA THR A 774 -12.02 9.39 -1.32
C THR A 774 -12.31 8.46 -0.11
N PHE A 775 -12.35 8.86 1.18
CA PHE A 775 -12.53 10.16 1.85
C PHE A 775 -11.99 10.12 3.30
N GLU A 776 -11.70 11.29 3.89
CA GLU A 776 -12.33 11.74 5.15
C GLU A 776 -12.69 13.23 4.96
N THR A 777 -13.97 13.57 5.08
CA THR A 777 -14.46 14.96 4.99
C THR A 777 -14.58 15.60 6.36
N THR A 778 -13.96 16.78 6.55
CA THR A 778 -14.62 17.91 7.22
C THR A 778 -14.42 19.21 6.42
N LEU A 779 -15.43 20.07 6.53
CA LEU A 779 -15.89 21.14 5.63
C LEU A 779 -14.88 22.25 5.23
N PRO A 780 -15.07 22.88 4.04
CA PRO A 780 -14.26 23.99 3.54
C PRO A 780 -14.82 25.37 3.92
N LEU A 781 -13.93 26.33 4.21
CA LEU A 781 -14.25 27.76 4.25
C LEU A 781 -13.88 28.40 2.90
N LYS A 782 -14.89 28.98 2.25
CA LYS A 782 -14.81 29.70 0.97
C LYS A 782 -13.94 30.96 1.11
N GLN A 783 -12.90 31.09 0.29
CA GLN A 783 -12.35 32.38 -0.11
C GLN A 783 -13.11 32.85 -1.36
N LYS A 784 -13.75 34.02 -1.28
CA LYS A 784 -14.18 34.78 -2.46
C LYS A 784 -13.11 35.85 -2.72
N ALA A 785 -12.48 35.77 -3.89
CA ALA A 785 -11.80 36.90 -4.49
C ALA A 785 -12.83 37.95 -4.91
N GLN A 786 -12.51 39.23 -4.75
CA GLN A 786 -13.20 40.33 -5.42
C GLN A 786 -12.15 41.22 -6.07
N ASN A 787 -12.13 41.18 -7.40
CA ASN A 787 -11.69 42.30 -8.19
C ASN A 787 -12.91 43.19 -8.48
N ASN A 788 -12.64 44.49 -8.38
CA ASN A 788 -13.24 45.59 -9.13
C ASN A 788 -14.52 46.29 -8.63
N LEU A 789 -14.31 47.60 -8.47
CA LEU A 789 -15.16 48.72 -8.88
C LEU A 789 -16.23 49.23 -7.89
N VAL A 790 -15.86 50.35 -7.26
CA VAL A 790 -16.56 51.66 -7.32
C VAL A 790 -17.85 51.84 -6.49
N THR A 791 -17.64 52.55 -5.38
CA THR A 791 -18.46 53.64 -4.77
C THR A 791 -19.91 53.34 -4.34
N LYS A 792 -20.24 53.55 -3.06
CA LYS A 792 -20.55 54.85 -2.44
C LYS A 792 -20.71 54.70 -0.92
N GLU A 793 -20.35 55.81 -0.28
CA GLU A 793 -20.19 56.15 1.13
C GLU A 793 -21.36 55.81 2.08
N THR A 794 -21.04 55.52 3.35
CA THR A 794 -21.51 56.33 4.49
C THR A 794 -20.59 56.18 5.72
N LYS A 795 -19.90 57.28 6.04
CA LYS A 795 -19.50 57.86 7.34
C LYS A 795 -19.38 56.97 8.59
N ASN A 796 -18.17 56.94 9.18
CA ASN A 796 -17.81 57.55 10.48
C ASN A 796 -16.42 57.04 10.90
N SER A 797 -15.37 57.83 10.63
CA SER A 797 -14.62 58.58 11.65
C SER A 797 -13.95 57.71 12.71
N PHE A 798 -12.71 57.30 12.43
CA PHE A 798 -11.73 56.94 13.46
C PHE A 798 -10.56 57.90 13.33
N ASN A 799 -10.48 58.86 14.26
CA ASN A 799 -9.23 59.41 14.72
C ASN A 799 -9.43 60.03 16.11
N LEU A 800 -8.68 59.54 17.10
CA LEU A 800 -8.17 60.36 18.19
C LEU A 800 -6.94 59.65 18.77
N ASP A 801 -5.82 60.36 18.63
CA ASP A 801 -4.48 60.07 19.10
C ASP A 801 -4.34 60.02 20.63
N MET A 802 -3.17 59.49 21.02
CA MET A 802 -2.33 59.93 22.14
C MET A 802 -2.89 59.86 23.57
N TYR A 803 -2.23 59.09 24.43
CA TYR A 803 -1.46 59.67 25.55
C TYR A 803 -0.37 58.68 26.01
N LEU A 804 0.82 59.24 26.22
CA LEU A 804 2.10 58.65 26.64
C LEU A 804 2.20 58.53 28.18
N ASP A 805 3.28 57.85 28.59
CA ASP A 805 4.04 57.99 29.85
C ASP A 805 3.48 57.30 31.13
N GLU A 806 4.28 56.74 32.05
CA GLU A 806 5.73 56.83 32.32
C GLU A 806 6.18 55.77 33.36
N SER A 807 7.45 55.33 33.30
CA SER A 807 8.36 55.03 34.46
C SER A 807 8.09 53.76 35.34
N VAL A 808 9.04 53.03 35.98
CA VAL A 808 10.48 53.19 36.28
C VAL A 808 11.12 51.91 36.95
N LYS A 809 12.43 51.67 36.64
CA LYS A 809 13.61 51.07 37.37
C LYS A 809 13.83 49.57 37.71
N ASP A 810 14.91 49.05 37.09
CA ASP A 810 16.18 48.46 37.62
C ASP A 810 16.23 47.41 38.75
N LYS A 811 16.93 46.28 38.49
CA LYS A 811 18.22 45.95 39.15
C LYS A 811 18.96 44.73 38.57
N GLU A 812 20.28 44.82 38.67
CA GLU A 812 21.36 43.97 38.15
C GLU A 812 21.59 42.60 38.84
N LYS A 813 22.44 41.79 38.18
CA LYS A 813 23.63 41.03 38.67
C LYS A 813 23.64 39.48 38.68
N SER A 814 24.45 38.94 37.75
CA SER A 814 25.59 37.99 37.89
C SER A 814 25.45 36.67 38.68
N VAL A 815 25.87 35.54 38.08
CA VAL A 815 27.10 34.74 38.36
C VAL A 815 27.07 33.39 37.61
N LYS A 816 28.28 32.89 37.32
CA LYS A 816 28.74 31.82 36.40
C LYS A 816 28.65 30.36 36.92
N PRO A 817 29.01 29.36 36.08
CA PRO A 817 28.73 27.92 36.23
C PRO A 817 29.93 27.07 36.70
N GLN A 818 29.67 25.83 37.16
CA GLN A 818 30.61 24.73 37.39
C GLN A 818 29.85 23.39 37.23
N SER A 819 30.39 22.27 36.76
CA SER A 819 31.75 21.89 36.36
C SER A 819 31.67 20.61 35.49
N ALA A 820 32.66 20.47 34.60
CA ALA A 820 32.94 19.29 33.80
C ALA A 820 33.81 18.28 34.56
N ILE A 821 33.81 17.01 34.17
CA ILE A 821 34.96 16.11 34.36
C ILE A 821 35.15 15.27 33.09
N ASN A 822 36.42 15.18 32.67
CA ASN A 822 36.92 14.57 31.44
C ASN A 822 37.91 13.44 31.77
N PHE A 823 37.96 12.50 30.82
CA PHE A 823 38.68 11.24 30.60
C PHE A 823 40.13 11.05 31.09
N SER A 824 40.52 9.80 31.40
CA SER A 824 41.51 8.95 30.66
C SER A 824 42.36 7.99 31.53
N ALA A 825 42.40 6.69 31.16
CA ALA A 825 43.52 5.71 31.31
C ALA A 825 43.04 4.31 30.81
N CYS A 826 43.53 3.77 29.67
CA CYS A 826 44.67 2.82 29.51
C CYS A 826 44.42 1.44 30.19
N LYS A 827 44.53 0.23 29.61
CA LYS A 827 45.29 -0.34 28.47
C LYS A 827 44.68 -1.71 28.04
N LEU A 828 44.95 -2.10 26.79
CA LEU A 828 44.81 -3.45 26.20
C LEU A 828 45.72 -4.50 26.85
N LYS A 829 45.34 -5.80 26.79
CA LYS A 829 46.23 -6.93 26.50
C LYS A 829 45.48 -8.16 25.96
N ASP A 830 46.18 -8.87 25.08
CA ASP A 830 45.79 -9.97 24.21
C ASP A 830 45.75 -11.37 24.86
N ASN A 831 45.17 -12.30 24.08
CA ASN A 831 45.65 -13.66 23.76
C ASN A 831 45.20 -14.89 24.57
N GLN A 832 44.94 -15.95 23.76
CA GLN A 832 45.00 -17.40 24.03
C GLN A 832 43.90 -18.00 24.91
N SER A 833 43.52 -19.28 24.82
CA SER A 833 43.51 -20.35 23.80
C SER A 833 42.86 -21.55 24.52
N THR A 834 42.42 -22.56 23.75
CA THR A 834 42.39 -24.00 24.08
C THR A 834 41.42 -24.59 25.13
N CYS A 835 40.72 -25.64 24.66
CA CYS A 835 40.48 -26.97 25.27
C CYS A 835 39.66 -27.07 26.58
N GLU A 836 38.48 -27.69 26.57
CA GLU A 836 38.18 -29.16 26.59
C GLU A 836 38.17 -29.79 27.99
N LEU A 837 37.20 -30.71 28.16
CA LEU A 837 37.00 -31.68 29.27
C LEU A 837 36.48 -31.09 30.60
N ALA A 838 35.60 -31.72 31.37
CA ALA A 838 34.72 -32.87 31.21
C ALA A 838 33.76 -32.88 32.41
N ARG A 839 32.54 -33.41 32.19
CA ARG A 839 31.70 -34.23 33.10
C ARG A 839 31.81 -33.98 34.62
N TYR A 840 30.70 -33.58 35.23
CA TYR A 840 30.14 -34.35 36.35
C TYR A 840 28.61 -34.29 36.31
N VAL A 841 28.04 -35.47 36.57
CA VAL A 841 26.62 -35.85 36.57
C VAL A 841 25.95 -35.33 37.84
N ASP A 842 24.67 -34.94 37.74
CA ASP A 842 23.65 -35.17 38.79
C ASP A 842 22.24 -34.89 38.23
N GLU A 843 21.51 -35.97 37.89
CA GLU A 843 20.06 -36.10 38.12
C GLU A 843 19.88 -36.66 39.56
N PRO A 844 18.72 -36.56 40.26
CA PRO A 844 17.34 -36.40 39.74
C PRO A 844 16.42 -35.49 40.61
N THR A 845 15.20 -35.22 40.13
CA THR A 845 13.91 -35.66 40.73
C THR A 845 12.72 -34.75 40.44
N ALA A 846 11.65 -35.40 40.00
CA ALA A 846 10.35 -34.84 39.66
C ALA A 846 9.53 -34.37 40.88
N LYS A 847 8.74 -33.31 40.71
CA LYS A 847 7.53 -33.08 41.51
C LYS A 847 6.32 -32.76 40.63
N ARG A 848 5.49 -33.79 40.44
CA ARG A 848 4.09 -33.71 40.03
C ARG A 848 3.30 -32.85 41.03
N ARG A 849 2.39 -31.99 40.58
CA ARG A 849 1.28 -31.49 41.40
C ARG A 849 -0.07 -31.89 40.79
N LYS A 850 -0.96 -32.25 41.70
CA LYS A 850 -2.14 -33.11 41.56
C LYS A 850 -3.30 -32.43 40.83
N ILE A 851 -3.96 -33.22 40.00
CA ILE A 851 -5.30 -32.98 39.46
C ILE A 851 -6.31 -33.44 40.53
N ASN A 852 -7.32 -32.62 40.82
CA ASN A 852 -8.54 -33.06 41.50
C ASN A 852 -9.74 -32.81 40.59
N ILE A 853 -10.60 -33.81 40.46
CA ILE A 853 -11.76 -33.90 39.58
C ILE A 853 -13.01 -34.18 40.43
N LEU A 854 -14.15 -33.61 39.97
CA LEU A 854 -15.58 -33.91 40.27
C LEU A 854 -16.18 -33.48 41.63
N PRO A 855 -17.53 -33.47 41.83
CA PRO A 855 -18.68 -33.38 40.91
C PRO A 855 -19.79 -32.37 41.36
N SER A 856 -20.89 -32.43 40.61
CA SER A 856 -22.21 -31.78 40.61
C SER A 856 -23.13 -31.82 41.87
N ARG A 857 -24.08 -30.85 41.87
CA ARG A 857 -25.50 -30.85 42.35
C ARG A 857 -25.89 -30.36 43.78
N VAL A 858 -26.75 -29.33 43.76
CA VAL A 858 -28.07 -29.13 44.42
C VAL A 858 -28.15 -28.83 45.94
N ASP A 859 -28.69 -27.63 46.20
CA ASP A 859 -29.56 -27.12 47.28
C ASP A 859 -29.61 -27.82 48.65
N ALA A 860 -29.46 -27.04 49.75
CA ALA A 860 -30.60 -26.50 50.51
C ALA A 860 -30.22 -25.95 51.93
N TYR A 861 -31.06 -25.02 52.40
CA TYR A 861 -31.35 -24.58 53.78
C TYR A 861 -30.51 -23.51 54.53
N PHE A 862 -31.12 -22.30 54.56
CA PHE A 862 -31.34 -21.36 55.67
C PHE A 862 -30.69 -21.61 57.05
N SER A 863 -30.05 -20.57 57.61
CA SER A 863 -30.51 -19.84 58.82
C SER A 863 -29.59 -18.64 59.18
N ALA A 864 -30.20 -17.53 59.60
CA ALA A 864 -29.63 -16.25 60.04
C ALA A 864 -29.06 -16.34 61.49
N PRO A 865 -28.62 -15.26 62.22
CA PRO A 865 -28.60 -13.83 61.90
C PRO A 865 -27.35 -13.00 62.37
N SER A 866 -27.33 -11.74 61.94
CA SER A 866 -26.86 -10.48 62.57
C SER A 866 -25.65 -10.45 63.54
N THR A 867 -24.73 -9.51 63.31
CA THR A 867 -24.33 -8.49 64.32
C THR A 867 -23.64 -7.29 63.66
N SER A 868 -23.89 -6.13 64.25
CA SER A 868 -23.58 -4.76 63.84
C SER A 868 -22.53 -4.12 64.75
N SER A 869 -21.70 -3.23 64.22
CA SER A 869 -21.28 -2.00 64.93
C SER A 869 -20.55 -1.00 64.02
N SER A 870 -21.30 0.02 63.61
CA SER A 870 -21.02 1.47 63.66
C SER A 870 -19.59 2.01 63.79
N THR A 871 -19.25 2.99 62.93
CA THR A 871 -18.45 4.19 63.27
C THR A 871 -18.81 5.38 62.37
N VAL A 872 -18.52 6.56 62.91
CA VAL A 872 -19.14 7.88 62.74
C VAL A 872 -18.56 8.71 61.58
N LEU A 873 -19.40 9.59 61.03
CA LEU A 873 -19.09 10.68 60.08
C LEU A 873 -18.50 11.90 60.80
N GLU A 874 -17.42 12.46 60.24
CA GLU A 874 -17.06 13.87 60.43
C GLU A 874 -17.06 14.60 59.07
N SER A 875 -17.42 15.88 59.15
CA SER A 875 -17.77 16.78 58.07
C SER A 875 -16.59 17.64 57.63
N ASN A 876 -16.54 18.00 56.35
CA ASN A 876 -15.88 19.23 55.89
C ASN A 876 -16.59 19.76 54.66
N SER A 877 -17.10 20.98 54.80
CA SER A 877 -17.80 21.77 53.79
C SER A 877 -16.80 22.41 52.82
N VAL A 878 -17.07 22.31 51.51
CA VAL A 878 -16.43 23.16 50.50
C VAL A 878 -17.52 23.69 49.56
N ASN A 879 -17.76 25.00 49.67
CA ASN A 879 -18.55 25.79 48.74
C ASN A 879 -17.87 25.81 47.36
N ILE A 880 -18.59 25.44 46.30
CA ILE A 880 -18.18 25.68 44.92
C ILE A 880 -19.31 26.40 44.18
N THR A 881 -19.17 27.72 44.04
CA THR A 881 -19.86 28.52 43.02
C THR A 881 -19.05 28.44 41.72
N PRO A 882 -19.59 27.93 40.60
CA PRO A 882 -18.88 27.98 39.33
C PRO A 882 -19.15 29.30 38.61
N ASN A 883 -18.12 30.15 38.61
CA ASN A 883 -18.05 31.36 37.80
C ASN A 883 -17.77 30.95 36.33
N ILE A 884 -18.81 30.86 35.50
CA ILE A 884 -18.67 30.48 34.08
C ILE A 884 -18.28 31.72 33.27
N LYS A 885 -16.97 31.97 33.15
CA LYS A 885 -16.39 32.73 32.04
C LYS A 885 -15.83 31.75 31.01
N GLU A 886 -15.96 32.12 29.73
CA GLU A 886 -15.82 31.31 28.52
C GLU A 886 -14.74 30.20 28.56
N ALA A 887 -15.17 28.94 28.71
CA ALA A 887 -14.31 27.77 28.63
C ALA A 887 -14.24 27.22 27.18
N ASN A 888 -13.05 26.74 26.79
CA ASN A 888 -12.75 26.17 25.48
C ASN A 888 -13.65 24.96 25.13
N LYS A 889 -13.82 24.67 23.83
CA LYS A 889 -14.70 23.61 23.33
C LYS A 889 -14.33 22.20 23.86
N ASP A 890 -13.06 21.98 24.20
CA ASP A 890 -12.55 20.74 24.78
C ASP A 890 -12.86 20.58 26.28
N ASP A 891 -12.98 21.69 27.04
CA ASP A 891 -13.32 21.65 28.46
C ASP A 891 -14.78 21.25 28.69
N LYS A 892 -15.71 21.67 27.82
CA LYS A 892 -17.14 21.28 27.91
C LYS A 892 -17.36 19.78 27.72
N LYS A 893 -16.58 19.12 26.85
CA LYS A 893 -16.67 17.66 26.65
C LYS A 893 -16.21 16.89 27.89
N THR A 894 -15.17 17.39 28.55
CA THR A 894 -14.61 16.78 29.76
C THR A 894 -15.56 16.96 30.95
N LEU A 895 -16.12 18.17 31.11
CA LEU A 895 -17.16 18.47 32.10
C LEU A 895 -18.40 17.58 31.90
N GLY A 896 -18.85 17.42 30.65
CA GLY A 896 -20.02 16.62 30.35
C GLY A 896 -19.83 15.11 30.62
N LYS A 897 -18.62 14.58 30.38
CA LYS A 897 -18.29 13.19 30.73
C LYS A 897 -18.30 12.97 32.24
N GLN A 898 -17.76 13.94 33.00
CA GLN A 898 -17.75 13.86 34.46
C GLN A 898 -19.18 13.91 35.02
N TYR A 899 -19.99 14.86 34.55
CA TYR A 899 -21.40 14.97 34.93
C TYR A 899 -22.20 13.68 34.69
N LEU A 900 -22.07 13.06 33.51
CA LEU A 900 -22.78 11.82 33.19
C LEU A 900 -22.34 10.64 34.08
N LYS A 901 -21.08 10.63 34.51
CA LYS A 901 -20.56 9.63 35.44
C LYS A 901 -21.19 9.80 36.82
N ASP A 902 -21.36 11.04 37.26
CA ASP A 902 -21.95 11.36 38.55
C ASP A 902 -23.46 11.09 38.56
N VAL A 903 -24.18 11.42 37.47
CA VAL A 903 -25.59 11.04 37.28
C VAL A 903 -25.80 9.52 37.33
N LYS A 904 -24.94 8.75 36.65
CA LYS A 904 -25.03 7.29 36.61
C LYS A 904 -24.74 6.61 37.95
N ARG A 905 -24.00 7.28 38.84
CA ARG A 905 -23.76 6.79 40.21
C ARG A 905 -24.94 7.02 41.13
N VAL A 906 -25.72 8.07 40.87
CA VAL A 906 -26.82 8.50 41.74
C VAL A 906 -28.16 7.89 41.33
N LEU A 907 -28.46 7.81 40.04
CA LEU A 907 -29.74 7.30 39.55
C LEU A 907 -29.77 5.76 39.51
N SER A 908 -30.94 5.20 39.79
CA SER A 908 -31.22 3.78 39.57
C SER A 908 -31.16 3.42 38.08
N ALA A 909 -31.04 2.13 37.73
CA ALA A 909 -30.98 1.70 36.33
C ALA A 909 -32.26 2.05 35.54
N SER A 910 -33.42 2.11 36.19
CA SER A 910 -34.69 2.56 35.59
C SER A 910 -34.71 4.08 35.39
N ASP A 911 -34.31 4.85 36.40
CA ASP A 911 -34.33 6.32 36.33
C ASP A 911 -33.28 6.85 35.36
N TYR A 912 -32.14 6.15 35.22
CA TYR A 912 -31.13 6.47 34.22
C TYR A 912 -31.64 6.23 32.79
N LYS A 913 -32.50 5.23 32.56
CA LYS A 913 -33.16 5.05 31.25
C LYS A 913 -34.10 6.22 30.95
N ILE A 914 -34.86 6.68 31.94
CA ILE A 914 -35.73 7.87 31.80
C ILE A 914 -34.89 9.11 31.50
N PHE A 915 -33.77 9.29 32.22
CA PHE A 915 -32.82 10.38 31.99
C PHE A 915 -32.22 10.36 30.57
N ALA A 916 -31.78 9.19 30.09
CA ALA A 916 -31.23 9.04 28.75
C ALA A 916 -32.27 9.30 27.65
N ALA A 917 -33.50 8.79 27.83
CA ALA A 917 -34.61 9.03 26.91
C ALA A 917 -35.00 10.52 26.87
N MET A 918 -35.00 11.20 28.02
CA MET A 918 -35.26 12.64 28.11
C MET A 918 -34.23 13.46 27.32
N ILE A 919 -32.93 13.16 27.44
CA ILE A 919 -31.88 13.84 26.64
C ILE A 919 -32.08 13.59 25.13
N GLN A 920 -32.40 12.35 24.76
CA GLN A 920 -32.62 11.99 23.36
C GLN A 920 -33.86 12.72 22.78
N SER A 921 -34.95 12.80 23.53
CA SER A 921 -36.15 13.54 23.13
C SER A 921 -35.87 15.03 22.97
N TYR A 922 -35.17 15.65 23.94
CA TYR A 922 -34.86 17.08 23.88
C TYR A 922 -33.88 17.45 22.74
N THR A 923 -32.91 16.59 22.44
CA THR A 923 -31.99 16.82 21.32
C THR A 923 -32.75 16.81 19.99
N GLN A 924 -33.71 15.91 19.81
CA GLN A 924 -34.54 15.80 18.61
C GLN A 924 -35.61 16.90 18.50
N ASN A 925 -36.43 17.08 19.54
CA ASN A 925 -37.65 17.91 19.46
C ASN A 925 -37.47 19.31 20.05
N GLY A 926 -36.52 19.49 20.99
CA GLY A 926 -36.25 20.78 21.62
C GLY A 926 -37.30 21.25 22.64
N ASP A 927 -38.23 20.38 23.07
CA ASP A 927 -39.23 20.71 24.08
C ASP A 927 -38.59 20.93 25.46
N PHE A 928 -38.61 22.19 25.93
CA PHE A 928 -37.97 22.59 27.18
C PHE A 928 -38.85 22.36 28.42
N ASP A 929 -40.16 22.47 28.28
CA ASP A 929 -41.08 22.35 29.41
C ASP A 929 -41.19 20.89 29.86
N GLU A 930 -41.25 19.96 28.91
CA GLU A 930 -41.21 18.52 29.22
C GLU A 930 -39.85 18.09 29.78
N LEU A 931 -38.75 18.66 29.26
CA LEU A 931 -37.42 18.46 29.82
C LEU A 931 -37.35 18.94 31.27
N LEU A 932 -37.83 20.15 31.58
CA LEU A 932 -37.79 20.71 32.94
C LEU A 932 -38.62 19.88 33.91
N LYS A 933 -39.79 19.38 33.48
CA LYS A 933 -40.65 18.52 34.29
C LYS A 933 -39.98 17.21 34.66
N THR A 934 -39.43 16.51 33.66
CA THR A 934 -38.74 15.22 33.89
C THR A 934 -37.43 15.41 34.63
N LEU A 935 -36.66 16.46 34.33
CA LEU A 935 -35.42 16.78 35.03
C LEU A 935 -35.68 17.14 36.51
N SER A 936 -36.73 17.90 36.81
CA SER A 936 -37.10 18.25 38.20
C SER A 936 -37.60 17.05 38.99
N SER A 937 -38.19 16.05 38.32
CA SER A 937 -38.59 14.79 38.93
C SER A 937 -37.39 13.90 39.28
N LEU A 938 -36.38 13.87 38.40
CA LEU A 938 -35.17 13.05 38.59
C LEU A 938 -34.18 13.70 39.57
N PHE A 939 -34.06 15.03 39.53
CA PHE A 939 -33.22 15.82 40.42
C PHE A 939 -34.03 16.98 41.00
N PRO A 940 -34.65 16.79 42.18
CA PRO A 940 -35.42 17.84 42.83
C PRO A 940 -34.54 19.09 43.07
N PRO A 941 -34.98 20.29 42.63
CA PRO A 941 -34.16 21.51 42.70
C PRO A 941 -33.88 22.01 44.13
N THR A 942 -34.53 21.43 45.14
CA THR A 942 -34.39 21.76 46.57
C THR A 942 -33.80 20.60 47.41
N GLY A 943 -33.24 19.56 46.78
CA GLY A 943 -32.69 18.38 47.46
C GLY A 943 -31.16 18.22 47.37
N GLN A 944 -30.63 17.15 47.97
CA GLN A 944 -29.18 16.82 47.94
C GLN A 944 -28.60 16.67 46.51
N LEU A 945 -29.46 16.47 45.51
CA LEU A 945 -29.10 16.32 44.10
C LEU A 945 -29.17 17.63 43.30
N GLN A 946 -29.35 18.77 43.96
CA GLN A 946 -29.43 20.09 43.33
C GLN A 946 -28.21 20.41 42.45
N HIS A 947 -27.02 19.99 42.84
CA HIS A 947 -25.80 20.17 42.04
C HIS A 947 -25.87 19.46 40.67
N LEU A 948 -26.58 18.33 40.58
CA LEU A 948 -26.83 17.64 39.32
C LEU A 948 -27.92 18.34 38.50
N PHE A 949 -28.93 18.91 39.15
CA PHE A 949 -29.93 19.72 38.45
C PHE A 949 -29.27 20.96 37.79
N VAL A 950 -28.46 21.71 38.55
CA VAL A 950 -27.75 22.89 38.05
C VAL A 950 -26.68 22.51 37.01
N GLY A 951 -25.95 21.41 37.23
CA GLY A 951 -24.92 20.94 36.29
C GLY A 951 -25.44 20.58 34.89
N PHE A 952 -26.74 20.31 34.77
CA PHE A 952 -27.38 20.03 33.48
C PHE A 952 -27.36 21.23 32.53
N GLN A 953 -27.20 22.46 33.03
CA GLN A 953 -27.15 23.69 32.23
C GLN A 953 -26.17 23.59 31.06
N SER A 954 -25.05 22.88 31.24
CA SER A 954 -24.02 22.69 30.22
C SER A 954 -24.48 21.92 28.97
N PHE A 955 -25.62 21.20 29.06
CA PHE A 955 -26.21 20.40 27.98
C PHE A 955 -27.42 21.08 27.30
N LEU A 956 -27.85 22.24 27.78
CA LEU A 956 -28.97 22.96 27.19
C LEU A 956 -28.58 23.66 25.88
N LYS A 957 -29.53 23.70 24.93
CA LYS A 957 -29.43 24.56 23.74
C LYS A 957 -29.31 26.02 24.19
N LYS A 958 -28.48 26.83 23.52
CA LYS A 958 -28.16 28.23 23.94
C LYS A 958 -29.40 29.06 24.28
N GLN A 959 -30.47 28.92 23.50
CA GLN A 959 -31.73 29.66 23.66
C GLN A 959 -32.52 29.32 24.94
N HIS A 960 -32.26 28.17 25.59
CA HIS A 960 -32.96 27.76 26.82
C HIS A 960 -32.13 27.97 28.09
N ILE A 961 -30.88 28.44 27.97
CA ILE A 961 -29.98 28.62 29.11
C ILE A 961 -30.50 29.72 30.04
N GLU A 962 -30.88 30.87 29.50
CA GLU A 962 -31.38 32.01 30.28
C GLU A 962 -32.71 31.68 30.98
N THR A 963 -33.62 30.98 30.29
CA THR A 963 -34.89 30.50 30.85
C THR A 963 -34.65 29.51 32.00
N PHE A 964 -33.66 28.62 31.87
CA PHE A 964 -33.27 27.67 32.91
C PHE A 964 -32.65 28.36 34.12
N GLU A 965 -31.78 29.35 33.92
CA GLU A 965 -31.21 30.15 35.00
C GLU A 965 -32.28 30.92 35.77
N ASN A 966 -33.27 31.51 35.08
CA ASN A 966 -34.39 32.18 35.71
C ASN A 966 -35.29 31.20 36.48
N TYR A 967 -35.51 29.99 35.95
CA TYR A 967 -36.22 28.92 36.65
C TYR A 967 -35.50 28.52 37.95
N ILE A 968 -34.17 28.37 37.91
CA ILE A 968 -33.35 28.09 39.09
C ILE A 968 -33.47 29.24 40.10
N LYS A 969 -33.29 30.50 39.67
CA LYS A 969 -33.39 31.68 40.57
C LYS A 969 -34.74 31.76 41.26
N ASN A 970 -35.84 31.55 40.53
CA ASN A 970 -37.20 31.62 41.09
C ASN A 970 -37.47 30.48 42.09
N LYS A 971 -36.97 29.26 41.83
CA LYS A 971 -37.11 28.09 42.73
C LYS A 971 -36.17 28.08 43.92
N MET A 972 -35.07 28.85 43.89
CA MET A 972 -34.13 28.99 45.02
C MET A 972 -34.48 30.13 45.98
N CYS A 973 -35.30 31.09 45.54
CA CYS A 973 -35.82 32.18 46.38
C CYS A 973 -37.23 31.92 46.95
N SER A 974 -37.80 30.72 46.76
CA SER A 974 -39.13 30.31 47.25
C SER A 974 -39.09 29.13 48.21
#